data_AF-A0A239K7S5-F1
#
_entry.id   AF-A0A239K7S5-F1
#
_cell.length_a   1.000
_cell.length_b   1.000
_cell.length_c   1.000
_cell.angle_alpha   90.00
_cell.angle_beta   90.00
_cell.angle_gamma   90.00
#
_symmetry.space_group_name_H-M   'P 1'
#
loop_
_entity.id
_entity.type
_entity.pdbx_description
1 polymer ?
#
loop_
_entity_poly.entity_id
_entity_poly.type
_entity_poly.pdbx_seq_one_letter_code
_entity_poly.pdbx_strand_id
1 'polypeptide(L)'
;MPNIFKVQGFGALSEWNGQFSSASADQAFQAMASLGSNSIALTTRIWTDSRTGNDVLAVPDKTESDASLLAGFQKAHAAGLDVVFKPGITGLDGTISHSLAPSDVDAFFASYKAEIVHLAEIAEQGDVASFAIGNEMSSLSGDAYRNYWVDIIDAVRGVYHGEVTYAAATDEASKVSFWDQVDTIGINAYPPLTASTTPTVDDLVHAWNEVPYNPYYAKAFGYQSPVDFFHSLSMDYGKPVLMTEVGYRSIDGTAINPGGGSSKAPADLAEQADAYNAFFQVWSAHGGSWLKGAEFWQWDLNNFYSETGYSVMDKPAQDVVAQYFHGTGPTPGITVTGSSIGDTIDLGGGNDVIFGGLGHDEIYGGAGNDTIVAGPSVAGKLATTTITLTGYGSVVNGIGAQAQVLVNGQPVSGVLEFTPASDPSGYQTYTVTFDNPASISSVAINLANSEPGRALHFKDIAINGVDLVPADGTNASSPGSFDLYVRSIQFDTTKHQDWFFGASSDNDVVRGGDGDDYIAGGIGNDIINGGNGTDTAVFSGNVADYSISRSGVQTIVTDSVAGRDGTDYLTNTEFLKFANASIAVDTLGQAFASSTGSENFAFSLTSGHTTSAHMEVQNSAQGEGAAEVALAQVLTASSHPVVAAPALDDALGAHDAALVPATPPSHHDVLIV
;
A
#
# COMPACT_ATOMS: atom_id res chain seq x y z
N MET A 1 -21.34 10.73 5.65
CA MET A 1 -19.88 10.61 5.82
C MET A 1 -19.41 9.64 4.76
N PRO A 2 -18.23 9.84 4.16
CA PRO A 2 -17.73 8.90 3.17
C PRO A 2 -17.55 7.51 3.80
N ASN A 3 -17.79 6.47 3.00
CA ASN A 3 -17.49 5.08 3.38
C ASN A 3 -15.97 4.93 3.53
N ILE A 4 -15.51 4.03 4.41
CA ILE A 4 -14.07 3.79 4.60
C ILE A 4 -13.46 3.04 3.42
N PHE A 5 -14.25 2.18 2.76
CA PHE A 5 -13.86 1.49 1.53
C PHE A 5 -14.89 1.67 0.42
N LYS A 6 -14.44 1.51 -0.83
CA LYS A 6 -15.35 1.47 -1.99
C LYS A 6 -16.28 0.26 -1.90
N VAL A 7 -15.78 -0.89 -1.43
CA VAL A 7 -16.55 -2.11 -1.16
C VAL A 7 -16.40 -2.46 0.32
N GLN A 8 -17.50 -2.38 1.06
CA GLN A 8 -17.53 -2.73 2.48
C GLN A 8 -18.81 -3.51 2.77
N GLY A 9 -18.65 -4.81 3.02
CA GLY A 9 -19.78 -5.72 3.07
C GLY A 9 -19.53 -6.94 3.92
N PHE A 10 -20.43 -7.90 3.80
CA PHE A 10 -20.30 -9.23 4.39
C PHE A 10 -20.50 -10.30 3.32
N GLY A 11 -19.76 -11.40 3.47
CA GLY A 11 -20.01 -12.63 2.73
C GLY A 11 -21.19 -13.41 3.29
N ALA A 12 -21.96 -14.03 2.40
CA ALA A 12 -23.06 -14.91 2.73
C ALA A 12 -23.11 -16.11 1.79
N LEU A 13 -23.24 -17.30 2.36
CA LEU A 13 -23.27 -18.57 1.64
C LEU A 13 -24.70 -19.11 1.53
N SER A 14 -25.07 -19.59 0.34
CA SER A 14 -26.25 -20.43 0.18
C SER A 14 -25.94 -21.89 0.56
N GLU A 15 -26.83 -22.46 1.35
CA GLU A 15 -26.81 -23.85 1.82
C GLU A 15 -27.90 -24.70 1.16
N TRP A 16 -28.90 -24.09 0.51
CA TRP A 16 -30.03 -24.77 -0.16
C TRP A 16 -30.71 -23.88 -1.20
N ASN A 17 -31.39 -24.51 -2.17
CA ASN A 17 -32.08 -23.81 -3.26
C ASN A 17 -33.28 -22.97 -2.77
N GLY A 18 -33.23 -21.65 -2.96
CA GLY A 18 -34.28 -20.72 -2.53
C GLY A 18 -33.84 -19.85 -1.34
N GLN A 19 -32.62 -20.01 -0.84
CA GLN A 19 -32.17 -19.28 0.35
C GLN A 19 -31.99 -17.80 0.07
N PHE A 20 -31.36 -17.44 -1.04
CA PHE A 20 -31.17 -16.03 -1.43
C PHE A 20 -32.48 -15.28 -1.63
N SER A 21 -33.51 -15.96 -2.14
CA SER A 21 -34.84 -15.40 -2.32
C SER A 21 -35.75 -15.47 -1.09
N SER A 22 -35.26 -16.01 0.03
CA SER A 22 -36.05 -16.17 1.25
C SER A 22 -36.36 -14.83 1.96
N ALA A 23 -37.33 -14.84 2.87
CA ALA A 23 -37.65 -13.68 3.70
C ALA A 23 -36.58 -13.40 4.77
N SER A 24 -35.88 -14.42 5.25
CA SER A 24 -34.79 -14.25 6.21
C SER A 24 -33.54 -13.65 5.57
N ALA A 25 -33.24 -14.01 4.31
CA ALA A 25 -32.16 -13.38 3.55
C ALA A 25 -32.42 -11.89 3.35
N ASP A 26 -33.67 -11.52 3.00
CA ASP A 26 -34.07 -10.11 2.90
C ASP A 26 -33.84 -9.35 4.21
N GLN A 27 -34.21 -9.93 5.36
CA GLN A 27 -33.93 -9.35 6.68
C GLN A 27 -32.42 -9.22 6.95
N ALA A 28 -31.62 -10.21 6.56
CA ALA A 28 -30.17 -10.16 6.70
C ALA A 28 -29.57 -9.02 5.85
N PHE A 29 -30.03 -8.84 4.61
CA PHE A 29 -29.61 -7.75 3.73
C PHE A 29 -29.90 -6.38 4.36
N GLN A 30 -31.12 -6.18 4.90
CA GLN A 30 -31.48 -4.95 5.60
C GLN A 30 -30.62 -4.72 6.86
N ALA A 31 -30.29 -5.79 7.60
CA ALA A 31 -29.44 -5.69 8.78
C ALA A 31 -28.02 -5.26 8.42
N MET A 32 -27.40 -5.89 7.43
CA MET A 32 -26.06 -5.51 6.94
C MET A 32 -26.04 -4.07 6.43
N ALA A 33 -27.00 -3.66 5.61
CA ALA A 33 -27.12 -2.27 5.15
C ALA A 33 -27.23 -1.27 6.31
N SER A 34 -27.94 -1.63 7.39
CA SER A 34 -28.06 -0.76 8.57
C SER A 34 -26.74 -0.56 9.34
N LEU A 35 -25.78 -1.48 9.19
CA LEU A 35 -24.42 -1.34 9.73
C LEU A 35 -23.53 -0.43 8.87
N GLY A 36 -24.02 0.06 7.73
CA GLY A 36 -23.25 0.88 6.80
C GLY A 36 -22.61 0.08 5.66
N SER A 37 -22.92 -1.22 5.53
CA SER A 37 -22.49 -1.98 4.34
C SER A 37 -23.08 -1.37 3.08
N ASN A 38 -22.26 -1.27 2.03
CA ASN A 38 -22.69 -0.87 0.69
C ASN A 38 -22.61 -2.04 -0.31
N SER A 39 -22.12 -3.20 0.12
CA SER A 39 -22.00 -4.40 -0.71
C SER A 39 -22.34 -5.66 0.07
N ILE A 40 -22.51 -6.76 -0.67
CA ILE A 40 -22.65 -8.11 -0.15
C ILE A 40 -22.02 -9.13 -1.10
N ALA A 41 -21.17 -10.01 -0.56
CA ALA A 41 -20.69 -11.17 -1.29
C ALA A 41 -21.67 -12.35 -1.19
N LEU A 42 -22.37 -12.67 -2.28
CA LEU A 42 -23.29 -13.81 -2.35
C LEU A 42 -22.58 -15.02 -2.95
N THR A 43 -22.35 -16.05 -2.13
CA THR A 43 -21.70 -17.29 -2.56
C THR A 43 -22.72 -18.40 -2.81
N THR A 44 -22.85 -18.85 -4.07
CA THR A 44 -23.65 -20.04 -4.41
C THR A 44 -22.78 -21.29 -4.46
N ARG A 45 -23.35 -22.45 -4.11
CA ARG A 45 -22.64 -23.74 -4.21
C ARG A 45 -22.95 -24.44 -5.53
N ILE A 46 -21.89 -24.69 -6.29
CA ILE A 46 -21.87 -25.65 -7.39
C ILE A 46 -21.11 -26.91 -6.96
N TRP A 47 -21.34 -28.04 -7.62
CA TRP A 47 -20.87 -29.34 -7.11
C TRP A 47 -20.02 -30.09 -8.14
N THR A 48 -19.20 -31.02 -7.67
CA THR A 48 -18.65 -32.11 -8.48
C THR A 48 -18.79 -33.41 -7.71
N ASP A 49 -18.66 -34.56 -8.35
CA ASP A 49 -18.87 -35.85 -7.67
C ASP A 49 -17.85 -36.12 -6.55
N SER A 50 -16.57 -35.84 -6.81
CA SER A 50 -15.46 -36.18 -5.92
C SER A 50 -14.21 -35.37 -6.24
N ARG A 51 -13.14 -35.60 -5.48
CA ARG A 51 -11.82 -35.03 -5.78
C ARG A 51 -11.34 -35.17 -7.22
N THR A 52 -11.64 -36.28 -7.89
CA THR A 52 -11.19 -36.55 -9.27
C THR A 52 -12.32 -36.47 -10.29
N GLY A 53 -13.47 -35.89 -9.90
CA GLY A 53 -14.61 -35.66 -10.78
C GLY A 53 -14.27 -34.67 -11.89
N ASN A 54 -14.93 -34.85 -13.04
CA ASN A 54 -14.71 -34.03 -14.24
C ASN A 54 -15.95 -33.23 -14.64
N ASP A 55 -17.08 -33.42 -13.96
CA ASP A 55 -18.33 -32.72 -14.26
C ASP A 55 -18.65 -31.74 -13.13
N VAL A 56 -19.20 -30.59 -13.51
CA VAL A 56 -19.80 -29.60 -12.60
C VAL A 56 -21.30 -29.78 -12.62
N LEU A 57 -21.89 -29.79 -11.43
CA LEU A 57 -23.26 -30.21 -11.17
C LEU A 57 -24.01 -29.11 -10.43
N ALA A 58 -25.18 -28.75 -10.93
CA ALA A 58 -26.21 -28.07 -10.17
C ALA A 58 -27.09 -29.11 -9.48
N VAL A 59 -27.00 -29.20 -8.14
CA VAL A 59 -27.77 -30.19 -7.37
C VAL A 59 -29.09 -29.54 -6.95
N PRO A 60 -30.27 -30.02 -7.41
CA PRO A 60 -31.52 -29.24 -7.34
C PRO A 60 -31.93 -28.72 -5.94
N ASP A 61 -31.61 -29.46 -4.88
CA ASP A 61 -31.95 -29.08 -3.50
C ASP A 61 -30.84 -28.29 -2.79
N LYS A 62 -29.63 -28.21 -3.36
CA LYS A 62 -28.44 -27.60 -2.75
C LYS A 62 -27.90 -26.38 -3.50
N THR A 63 -28.12 -26.30 -4.81
CA THR A 63 -27.68 -25.21 -5.67
C THR A 63 -28.84 -24.26 -5.88
N GLU A 64 -28.59 -22.96 -5.71
CA GLU A 64 -29.60 -21.93 -5.99
C GLU A 64 -30.10 -22.05 -7.44
N SER A 65 -31.42 -21.99 -7.62
CA SER A 65 -32.01 -21.83 -8.95
C SER A 65 -31.79 -20.42 -9.48
N ASP A 66 -31.74 -20.26 -10.81
CA ASP A 66 -31.63 -18.96 -11.49
C ASP A 66 -32.65 -17.93 -10.98
N ALA A 67 -33.89 -18.38 -10.75
CA ALA A 67 -34.96 -17.52 -10.23
C ALA A 67 -34.66 -17.04 -8.80
N SER A 68 -34.05 -17.89 -7.97
CA SER A 68 -33.66 -17.53 -6.61
C SER A 68 -32.44 -16.60 -6.59
N LEU A 69 -31.45 -16.86 -7.46
CA LEU A 69 -30.30 -15.97 -7.67
C LEU A 69 -30.77 -14.56 -8.05
N LEU A 70 -31.56 -14.45 -9.12
CA LEU A 70 -32.05 -13.16 -9.62
C LEU A 70 -32.91 -12.41 -8.57
N ALA A 71 -33.79 -13.12 -7.88
CA ALA A 71 -34.60 -12.52 -6.81
C ALA A 71 -33.74 -12.10 -5.60
N GLY A 72 -32.68 -12.84 -5.29
CA GLY A 72 -31.70 -12.49 -4.27
C GLY A 72 -30.95 -11.21 -4.62
N PHE A 73 -30.43 -11.11 -5.85
CA PHE A 73 -29.75 -9.91 -6.35
C PHE A 73 -30.65 -8.68 -6.28
N GLN A 74 -31.90 -8.81 -6.75
CA GLN A 74 -32.89 -7.73 -6.68
C GLN A 74 -33.19 -7.27 -5.24
N LYS A 75 -33.21 -8.21 -4.28
CA LYS A 75 -33.41 -7.88 -2.86
C LYS A 75 -32.20 -7.18 -2.24
N ALA A 76 -30.99 -7.61 -2.59
CA ALA A 76 -29.76 -6.93 -2.17
C ALA A 76 -29.74 -5.48 -2.68
N HIS A 77 -30.03 -5.28 -3.97
CA HIS A 77 -30.16 -3.95 -4.57
C HIS A 77 -31.25 -3.10 -3.92
N ALA A 78 -32.39 -3.71 -3.58
CA ALA A 78 -33.47 -3.01 -2.86
C ALA A 78 -33.08 -2.60 -1.43
N ALA A 79 -32.09 -3.26 -0.81
CA ALA A 79 -31.48 -2.87 0.45
C ALA A 79 -30.37 -1.80 0.28
N GLY A 80 -30.00 -1.47 -0.96
CA GLY A 80 -28.91 -0.54 -1.27
C GLY A 80 -27.52 -1.20 -1.27
N LEU A 81 -27.45 -2.51 -1.49
CA LEU A 81 -26.20 -3.27 -1.52
C LEU A 81 -25.84 -3.67 -2.95
N ASP A 82 -24.64 -3.32 -3.39
CA ASP A 82 -24.03 -3.89 -4.59
C ASP A 82 -23.67 -5.36 -4.36
N VAL A 83 -23.78 -6.19 -5.40
CA VAL A 83 -23.52 -7.63 -5.28
C VAL A 83 -22.14 -8.01 -5.80
N VAL A 84 -21.37 -8.72 -4.98
CA VAL A 84 -20.21 -9.51 -5.39
C VAL A 84 -20.64 -10.97 -5.48
N PHE A 85 -20.84 -11.50 -6.68
CA PHE A 85 -21.35 -12.86 -6.87
C PHE A 85 -20.22 -13.87 -7.02
N LYS A 86 -20.30 -14.98 -6.28
CA LYS A 86 -19.24 -15.99 -6.22
C LYS A 86 -19.77 -17.43 -6.30
N PRO A 87 -19.36 -18.25 -7.29
CA PRO A 87 -19.57 -19.68 -7.28
C PRO A 87 -18.46 -20.40 -6.49
N GLY A 88 -18.85 -21.12 -5.44
CA GLY A 88 -17.99 -22.03 -4.69
C GLY A 88 -18.22 -23.48 -5.10
N ILE A 89 -17.19 -24.15 -5.61
CA ILE A 89 -17.28 -25.57 -5.97
C ILE A 89 -16.94 -26.48 -4.79
N THR A 90 -17.73 -27.54 -4.58
CA THR A 90 -17.49 -28.55 -3.54
C THR A 90 -17.77 -29.96 -4.06
N GLY A 91 -16.98 -30.95 -3.63
CA GLY A 91 -17.24 -32.36 -3.90
C GLY A 91 -18.45 -32.87 -3.11
N LEU A 92 -19.31 -33.67 -3.73
CA LEU A 92 -20.42 -34.35 -3.05
C LEU A 92 -19.96 -35.30 -1.95
N ASP A 93 -18.72 -35.78 -2.04
CA ASP A 93 -18.01 -36.56 -1.02
C ASP A 93 -17.38 -35.73 0.12
N GLY A 94 -17.55 -34.41 0.11
CA GLY A 94 -16.97 -33.48 1.06
C GLY A 94 -15.58 -32.96 0.66
N THR A 95 -15.11 -33.25 -0.56
CA THR A 95 -13.86 -32.66 -1.07
C THR A 95 -13.97 -31.14 -1.18
N ILE A 96 -12.96 -30.45 -0.65
CA ILE A 96 -12.82 -28.99 -0.70
C ILE A 96 -12.12 -28.51 -1.97
N SER A 97 -12.47 -27.32 -2.44
CA SER A 97 -12.07 -26.74 -3.73
C SER A 97 -10.56 -26.78 -3.99
N HIS A 98 -9.75 -26.36 -3.02
CA HIS A 98 -8.28 -26.29 -3.18
C HIS A 98 -7.61 -27.66 -3.34
N SER A 99 -8.33 -28.75 -3.09
CA SER A 99 -7.82 -30.12 -3.15
C SER A 99 -8.26 -30.90 -4.39
N LEU A 100 -9.11 -30.28 -5.22
CA LEU A 100 -9.59 -30.87 -6.48
C LEU A 100 -8.41 -31.29 -7.36
N ALA A 101 -8.53 -32.44 -7.99
CA ALA A 101 -7.55 -33.00 -8.91
C ALA A 101 -8.28 -33.83 -9.97
N PRO A 102 -8.98 -33.18 -10.91
CA PRO A 102 -9.77 -33.86 -11.95
C PRO A 102 -8.95 -34.91 -12.68
N SER A 103 -9.56 -36.05 -12.96
CA SER A 103 -8.90 -37.13 -13.70
C SER A 103 -8.74 -36.82 -15.19
N ASP A 104 -9.61 -35.96 -15.70
CA ASP A 104 -9.58 -35.37 -17.04
C ASP A 104 -9.75 -33.85 -16.89
N VAL A 105 -8.63 -33.13 -16.98
CA VAL A 105 -8.57 -31.68 -16.79
C VAL A 105 -9.32 -30.94 -17.91
N ASP A 106 -9.23 -31.41 -19.15
CA ASP A 106 -9.93 -30.80 -20.29
C ASP A 106 -11.45 -30.91 -20.11
N ALA A 107 -11.93 -32.10 -19.74
CA ALA A 107 -13.35 -32.32 -19.49
C ALA A 107 -13.86 -31.47 -18.31
N PHE A 108 -13.09 -31.40 -17.22
CA PHE A 108 -13.40 -30.56 -16.06
C PHE A 108 -13.55 -29.09 -16.43
N PHE A 109 -12.54 -28.50 -17.08
CA PHE A 109 -12.60 -27.09 -17.44
C PHE A 109 -13.68 -26.80 -18.48
N ALA A 110 -13.98 -27.72 -19.40
CA ALA A 110 -15.11 -27.57 -20.31
C ALA A 110 -16.46 -27.52 -19.55
N SER A 111 -16.66 -28.41 -18.57
CA SER A 111 -17.88 -28.42 -17.75
C SER A 111 -17.94 -27.19 -16.82
N TYR A 112 -16.83 -26.81 -16.21
CA TYR A 112 -16.73 -25.64 -15.34
C TYR A 112 -17.00 -24.36 -16.11
N LYS A 113 -16.40 -24.20 -17.30
CA LYS A 113 -16.68 -23.06 -18.18
C LYS A 113 -18.17 -22.93 -18.51
N ALA A 114 -18.84 -24.02 -18.86
CA ALA A 114 -20.26 -23.99 -19.17
C ALA A 114 -21.11 -23.45 -18.01
N GLU A 115 -20.82 -23.90 -16.78
CA GLU A 115 -21.51 -23.43 -15.57
C GLU A 115 -21.18 -21.97 -15.25
N ILE A 116 -19.90 -21.58 -15.30
CA ILE A 116 -19.49 -20.20 -15.00
C ILE A 116 -20.06 -19.20 -16.00
N VAL A 117 -20.14 -19.56 -17.29
CA VAL A 117 -20.79 -18.71 -18.31
C VAL A 117 -22.29 -18.59 -18.07
N HIS A 118 -22.97 -19.69 -17.72
CA HIS A 118 -24.39 -19.65 -17.32
C HIS A 118 -24.60 -18.70 -16.13
N LEU A 119 -23.80 -18.83 -15.08
CA LEU A 119 -23.88 -17.97 -13.90
C LEU A 119 -23.55 -16.50 -14.22
N ALA A 120 -22.65 -16.24 -15.17
CA ALA A 120 -22.36 -14.89 -15.66
C ALA A 120 -23.56 -14.27 -16.40
N GLU A 121 -24.31 -15.04 -17.20
CA GLU A 121 -25.55 -14.57 -17.83
C GLU A 121 -26.62 -14.19 -16.80
N ILE A 122 -26.70 -14.92 -15.68
CA ILE A 122 -27.60 -14.58 -14.56
C ILE A 122 -27.09 -13.34 -13.81
N ALA A 123 -25.78 -13.21 -13.62
CA ALA A 123 -25.15 -12.04 -13.00
C ALA A 123 -25.41 -10.76 -13.80
N GLU A 124 -25.30 -10.82 -15.12
CA GLU A 124 -25.63 -9.72 -16.05
C GLU A 124 -27.11 -9.31 -15.90
N GLN A 125 -28.03 -10.27 -15.89
CA GLN A 125 -29.46 -10.01 -15.69
C GLN A 125 -29.79 -9.40 -14.32
N GLY A 126 -28.97 -9.73 -13.32
CA GLY A 126 -29.11 -9.28 -11.95
C GLY A 126 -28.43 -7.95 -11.63
N ASP A 127 -27.78 -7.31 -12.60
CA ASP A 127 -26.97 -6.10 -12.39
C ASP A 127 -25.94 -6.31 -11.27
N VAL A 128 -25.26 -7.46 -11.30
CA VAL A 128 -24.18 -7.78 -10.35
C VAL A 128 -22.99 -6.88 -10.63
N ALA A 129 -22.42 -6.29 -9.58
CA ALA A 129 -21.31 -5.34 -9.72
C ALA A 129 -19.97 -6.04 -9.99
N SER A 130 -19.70 -7.15 -9.30
CA SER A 130 -18.48 -7.94 -9.48
C SER A 130 -18.78 -9.45 -9.47
N PHE A 131 -18.21 -10.19 -10.41
CA PHE A 131 -18.39 -11.64 -10.55
C PHE A 131 -17.05 -12.35 -10.38
N ALA A 132 -16.92 -13.13 -9.31
CA ALA A 132 -15.76 -13.97 -9.07
C ALA A 132 -15.88 -15.25 -9.89
N ILE A 133 -14.99 -15.48 -10.86
CA ILE A 133 -15.06 -16.66 -11.75
C ILE A 133 -14.63 -17.97 -11.08
N GLY A 134 -14.18 -17.92 -9.82
CA GLY A 134 -13.84 -19.06 -9.00
C GLY A 134 -13.49 -18.67 -7.56
N ASN A 135 -13.41 -19.67 -6.69
CA ASN A 135 -13.19 -19.51 -5.24
C ASN A 135 -12.28 -20.61 -4.69
N GLU A 136 -11.07 -20.23 -4.27
CA GLU A 136 -10.06 -21.08 -3.61
C GLU A 136 -9.75 -22.38 -4.35
N MET A 137 -9.48 -22.30 -5.66
CA MET A 137 -9.15 -23.48 -6.48
C MET A 137 -7.63 -23.62 -6.62
N SER A 138 -6.91 -23.59 -5.51
CA SER A 138 -5.45 -23.47 -5.45
C SER A 138 -4.66 -24.58 -6.14
N SER A 139 -5.27 -25.75 -6.36
CA SER A 139 -4.69 -26.83 -7.16
C SER A 139 -4.83 -26.66 -8.68
N LEU A 140 -5.58 -25.65 -9.12
CA LEU A 140 -6.05 -25.45 -10.50
C LEU A 140 -5.84 -24.01 -11.02
N SER A 141 -5.12 -23.13 -10.32
CA SER A 141 -4.96 -21.70 -10.69
C SER A 141 -3.56 -21.29 -11.20
N GLY A 142 -2.56 -22.15 -11.03
CA GLY A 142 -1.18 -21.90 -11.50
C GLY A 142 -0.99 -22.01 -13.01
N ASP A 143 0.23 -21.71 -13.49
CA ASP A 143 0.59 -21.57 -14.92
C ASP A 143 0.13 -22.72 -15.81
N ALA A 144 0.14 -23.94 -15.29
CA ALA A 144 -0.31 -25.13 -16.02
C ALA A 144 -1.78 -25.04 -16.50
N TYR A 145 -2.59 -24.21 -15.84
CA TYR A 145 -4.01 -24.04 -16.12
C TYR A 145 -4.38 -22.68 -16.71
N ARG A 146 -3.42 -21.78 -16.91
CA ARG A 146 -3.65 -20.40 -17.38
C ARG A 146 -4.56 -20.36 -18.62
N ASN A 147 -4.32 -21.21 -19.61
CA ASN A 147 -5.08 -21.20 -20.86
C ASN A 147 -6.57 -21.53 -20.66
N TYR A 148 -6.93 -22.37 -19.69
CA TYR A 148 -8.34 -22.65 -19.39
C TYR A 148 -9.02 -21.45 -18.74
N TRP A 149 -8.32 -20.78 -17.82
CA TRP A 149 -8.83 -19.57 -17.17
C TRP A 149 -9.00 -18.41 -18.14
N VAL A 150 -8.04 -18.18 -19.03
CA VAL A 150 -8.17 -17.18 -20.11
C VAL A 150 -9.40 -17.49 -20.98
N ASP A 151 -9.60 -18.76 -21.37
CA ASP A 151 -10.76 -19.18 -22.17
C ASP A 151 -12.10 -19.02 -21.43
N ILE A 152 -12.12 -19.20 -20.11
CA ILE A 152 -13.30 -18.90 -19.26
C ILE A 152 -13.55 -17.39 -19.21
N ILE A 153 -12.51 -16.58 -18.94
CA ILE A 153 -12.62 -15.13 -18.84
C ILE A 153 -13.13 -14.52 -20.15
N ASP A 154 -12.59 -14.95 -21.28
CA ASP A 154 -13.01 -14.48 -22.60
C ASP A 154 -14.50 -14.80 -22.86
N ALA A 155 -14.96 -15.99 -22.46
CA ALA A 155 -16.35 -16.38 -22.62
C ALA A 155 -17.29 -15.63 -21.65
N VAL A 156 -16.86 -15.42 -20.40
CA VAL A 156 -17.60 -14.63 -19.40
C VAL A 156 -17.75 -13.19 -19.88
N ARG A 157 -16.68 -12.55 -20.37
CA ARG A 157 -16.73 -11.19 -20.94
C ARG A 157 -17.61 -11.07 -22.18
N GLY A 158 -17.95 -12.20 -22.83
CA GLY A 158 -18.90 -12.24 -23.93
C GLY A 158 -20.37 -12.13 -23.51
N VAL A 159 -20.68 -12.35 -22.24
CA VAL A 159 -22.06 -12.38 -21.71
C VAL A 159 -22.28 -11.46 -20.50
N TYR A 160 -21.22 -11.06 -19.80
CA TYR A 160 -21.26 -10.22 -18.60
C TYR A 160 -20.32 -9.01 -18.75
N HIS A 161 -20.82 -7.83 -18.41
CA HIS A 161 -20.13 -6.55 -18.62
C HIS A 161 -19.77 -5.79 -17.33
N GLY A 162 -20.08 -6.36 -16.17
CA GLY A 162 -19.60 -5.87 -14.89
C GLY A 162 -18.14 -6.27 -14.64
N GLU A 163 -17.68 -6.08 -13.40
CA GLU A 163 -16.30 -6.37 -13.04
C GLU A 163 -16.06 -7.88 -12.91
N VAL A 164 -14.99 -8.39 -13.52
CA VAL A 164 -14.56 -9.79 -13.39
C VAL A 164 -13.44 -9.88 -12.35
N THR A 165 -13.56 -10.79 -11.39
CA THR A 165 -12.52 -11.10 -10.40
C THR A 165 -12.35 -12.62 -10.22
N TYR A 166 -11.46 -13.03 -9.33
CA TYR A 166 -11.26 -14.40 -8.87
C TYR A 166 -10.97 -14.35 -7.37
N ALA A 167 -11.58 -15.21 -6.55
CA ALA A 167 -11.37 -15.22 -5.10
C ALA A 167 -10.32 -16.27 -4.73
N ALA A 168 -9.04 -15.89 -4.71
CA ALA A 168 -7.94 -16.78 -4.37
C ALA A 168 -7.87 -17.03 -2.86
N ALA A 169 -7.43 -18.22 -2.43
CA ALA A 169 -6.97 -18.38 -1.05
C ALA A 169 -5.75 -17.48 -0.77
N THR A 170 -5.49 -17.16 0.50
CA THR A 170 -4.41 -16.24 0.90
C THR A 170 -3.04 -16.61 0.33
N ASP A 171 -2.65 -17.89 0.43
CA ASP A 171 -1.36 -18.40 -0.05
C ASP A 171 -1.39 -18.81 -1.53
N GLU A 172 -2.57 -18.77 -2.15
CA GLU A 172 -2.77 -18.99 -3.58
C GLU A 172 -2.55 -17.71 -4.38
N ALA A 173 -2.78 -16.53 -3.79
CA ALA A 173 -2.71 -15.24 -4.47
C ALA A 173 -1.39 -15.01 -5.23
N SER A 174 -0.25 -15.49 -4.70
CA SER A 174 1.07 -15.40 -5.35
C SER A 174 1.28 -16.40 -6.50
N LYS A 175 0.35 -17.33 -6.71
CA LYS A 175 0.44 -18.42 -7.70
C LYS A 175 -0.60 -18.30 -8.80
N VAL A 176 -1.63 -17.48 -8.63
CA VAL A 176 -2.66 -17.27 -9.65
C VAL A 176 -2.00 -16.71 -10.90
N SER A 177 -2.08 -17.47 -11.97
CA SER A 177 -1.31 -17.22 -13.18
C SER A 177 -1.96 -16.26 -14.15
N PHE A 178 -3.08 -15.61 -13.81
CA PHE A 178 -3.96 -14.87 -14.73
C PHE A 178 -4.52 -13.56 -14.18
N TRP A 179 -3.88 -12.96 -13.16
CA TRP A 179 -4.32 -11.68 -12.63
C TRP A 179 -4.39 -10.57 -13.70
N ASP A 180 -3.51 -10.61 -14.69
CA ASP A 180 -3.49 -9.68 -15.83
C ASP A 180 -4.80 -9.67 -16.65
N GLN A 181 -5.62 -10.73 -16.57
CA GLN A 181 -6.83 -10.92 -17.38
C GLN A 181 -8.13 -10.49 -16.68
N VAL A 182 -8.13 -10.34 -15.35
CA VAL A 182 -9.30 -9.91 -14.56
C VAL A 182 -9.27 -8.41 -14.29
N ASP A 183 -10.32 -7.82 -13.75
CA ASP A 183 -10.39 -6.37 -13.49
C ASP A 183 -9.94 -6.00 -12.07
N THR A 184 -10.10 -6.93 -11.12
CA THR A 184 -9.74 -6.76 -9.71
C THR A 184 -9.15 -8.06 -9.17
N ILE A 185 -8.11 -7.97 -8.36
CA ILE A 185 -7.49 -9.10 -7.68
C ILE A 185 -8.34 -9.44 -6.45
N GLY A 186 -8.94 -10.63 -6.40
CA GLY A 186 -9.77 -11.05 -5.29
C GLY A 186 -9.05 -12.04 -4.36
N ILE A 187 -9.06 -11.77 -3.07
CA ILE A 187 -8.36 -12.61 -2.08
C ILE A 187 -9.27 -12.91 -0.90
N ASN A 188 -9.42 -14.18 -0.56
CA ASN A 188 -9.89 -14.63 0.75
C ASN A 188 -8.71 -14.53 1.73
N ALA A 189 -8.60 -13.41 2.44
CA ALA A 189 -7.44 -12.96 3.20
C ALA A 189 -7.51 -13.40 4.67
N TYR A 190 -6.98 -14.59 4.97
CA TYR A 190 -6.89 -15.19 6.30
C TYR A 190 -5.43 -15.52 6.70
N PRO A 191 -4.48 -14.57 6.65
CA PRO A 191 -3.13 -14.84 7.14
C PRO A 191 -3.14 -15.11 8.66
N PRO A 192 -2.39 -16.11 9.16
CA PRO A 192 -2.06 -16.22 10.57
C PRO A 192 -1.28 -14.99 11.04
N LEU A 193 -1.82 -14.25 12.01
CA LEU A 193 -1.22 -12.99 12.47
C LEU A 193 -0.32 -13.20 13.69
N THR A 194 -0.72 -14.07 14.63
CA THR A 194 0.01 -14.24 15.88
C THR A 194 0.06 -15.70 16.33
N ALA A 195 1.01 -16.03 17.20
CA ALA A 195 1.02 -17.27 17.96
C ALA A 195 0.36 -17.12 19.35
N SER A 196 0.03 -15.89 19.75
CA SER A 196 -0.61 -15.57 21.04
C SER A 196 -2.11 -15.86 20.99
N THR A 197 -2.65 -16.36 22.10
CA THR A 197 -4.11 -16.46 22.29
C THR A 197 -4.70 -15.20 22.94
N THR A 198 -3.87 -14.26 23.38
CA THR A 198 -4.32 -12.98 23.96
C THR A 198 -3.56 -11.81 23.36
N PRO A 199 -3.57 -11.62 22.03
CA PRO A 199 -2.91 -10.49 21.41
C PRO A 199 -3.64 -9.18 21.77
N THR A 200 -2.90 -8.10 21.93
CA THR A 200 -3.50 -6.75 21.96
C THR A 200 -3.83 -6.28 20.54
N VAL A 201 -4.62 -5.22 20.41
CA VAL A 201 -4.86 -4.56 19.12
C VAL A 201 -3.54 -4.15 18.48
N ASP A 202 -2.62 -3.56 19.25
CA ASP A 202 -1.30 -3.16 18.76
C ASP A 202 -0.49 -4.35 18.24
N ASP A 203 -0.50 -5.50 18.94
CA ASP A 203 0.17 -6.72 18.46
C ASP A 203 -0.39 -7.18 17.10
N LEU A 204 -1.70 -7.06 16.90
CA LEU A 204 -2.36 -7.43 15.64
C LEU A 204 -2.09 -6.42 14.52
N VAL A 205 -2.04 -5.11 14.83
CA VAL A 205 -1.64 -4.06 13.88
C VAL A 205 -0.21 -4.29 13.42
N HIS A 206 0.71 -4.60 14.35
CA HIS A 206 2.09 -4.95 14.00
C HIS A 206 2.14 -6.22 13.14
N ALA A 207 1.36 -7.25 13.48
CA ALA A 207 1.34 -8.50 12.73
C ALA A 207 0.89 -8.38 11.27
N TRP A 208 0.05 -7.39 10.94
CA TRP A 208 -0.31 -7.10 9.55
C TRP A 208 0.80 -6.40 8.76
N ASN A 209 1.70 -5.70 9.44
CA ASN A 209 2.80 -4.89 8.88
C ASN A 209 4.17 -5.55 9.00
N GLU A 210 4.23 -6.75 9.56
CA GLU A 210 5.46 -7.51 9.75
C GLU A 210 5.45 -8.79 8.94
N VAL A 211 6.65 -9.31 8.65
CA VAL A 211 6.79 -10.61 7.99
C VAL A 211 6.07 -11.67 8.83
N PRO A 212 5.18 -12.50 8.24
CA PRO A 212 4.40 -13.46 9.00
C PRO A 212 5.28 -14.34 9.90
N TYR A 213 4.90 -14.49 11.18
CA TYR A 213 5.62 -15.38 12.10
C TYR A 213 5.59 -16.85 11.64
N ASN A 214 4.55 -17.24 10.89
CA ASN A 214 4.40 -18.57 10.34
C ASN A 214 5.31 -18.74 9.11
N PRO A 215 6.32 -19.64 9.13
CA PRO A 215 7.28 -19.78 8.03
C PRO A 215 6.66 -20.17 6.68
N TYR A 216 5.51 -20.85 6.68
CA TYR A 216 4.80 -21.18 5.45
C TYR A 216 4.24 -19.92 4.79
N TYR A 217 3.57 -19.06 5.57
CA TYR A 217 2.99 -17.82 5.06
C TYR A 217 4.05 -16.76 4.76
N ALA A 218 5.11 -16.67 5.57
CA ALA A 218 6.26 -15.84 5.25
C ALA A 218 6.81 -16.17 3.86
N LYS A 219 7.00 -17.46 3.56
CA LYS A 219 7.42 -17.89 2.22
C LYS A 219 6.36 -17.60 1.13
N ALA A 220 5.08 -17.81 1.44
CA ALA A 220 3.99 -17.58 0.48
C ALA A 220 3.87 -16.11 0.06
N PHE A 221 4.23 -15.19 0.97
CA PHE A 221 4.25 -13.73 0.77
C PHE A 221 5.62 -13.21 0.31
N GLY A 222 6.54 -14.09 -0.09
CA GLY A 222 7.87 -13.64 -0.52
C GLY A 222 8.67 -12.93 0.58
N TYR A 223 8.38 -13.25 1.85
CA TYR A 223 8.91 -12.60 3.05
C TYR A 223 8.55 -11.12 3.20
N GLN A 224 7.46 -10.69 2.57
CA GLN A 224 6.83 -9.38 2.80
C GLN A 224 5.80 -9.48 3.94
N SER A 225 5.43 -8.34 4.52
CA SER A 225 4.25 -8.27 5.39
C SER A 225 2.97 -8.57 4.59
N PRO A 226 1.87 -8.99 5.24
CA PRO A 226 0.59 -9.12 4.54
C PRO A 226 0.15 -7.85 3.78
N VAL A 227 0.37 -6.65 4.34
CA VAL A 227 0.06 -5.37 3.68
C VAL A 227 0.90 -5.20 2.42
N ASP A 228 2.22 -5.33 2.54
CA ASP A 228 3.15 -5.15 1.42
C ASP A 228 2.94 -6.20 0.34
N PHE A 229 2.60 -7.43 0.71
CA PHE A 229 2.31 -8.50 -0.24
C PHE A 229 1.06 -8.21 -1.08
N PHE A 230 -0.01 -7.70 -0.48
CA PHE A 230 -1.20 -7.33 -1.24
C PHE A 230 -0.98 -6.06 -2.06
N HIS A 231 -0.25 -5.09 -1.53
CA HIS A 231 0.10 -3.87 -2.26
C HIS A 231 0.99 -4.18 -3.47
N SER A 232 2.05 -4.99 -3.28
CA SER A 232 2.94 -5.40 -4.37
C SER A 232 2.19 -6.14 -5.47
N LEU A 233 1.23 -6.99 -5.11
CA LEU A 233 0.38 -7.66 -6.08
C LEU A 233 -0.50 -6.68 -6.88
N SER A 234 -1.02 -5.63 -6.23
CA SER A 234 -1.73 -4.55 -6.94
C SER A 234 -0.81 -3.85 -7.94
N MET A 235 0.39 -3.50 -7.51
CA MET A 235 1.37 -2.76 -8.32
C MET A 235 1.89 -3.57 -9.50
N ASP A 236 2.21 -4.85 -9.30
CA ASP A 236 2.72 -5.76 -10.34
C ASP A 236 1.73 -5.92 -11.51
N TYR A 237 0.43 -5.87 -11.23
CA TYR A 237 -0.62 -6.06 -12.23
C TYR A 237 -1.37 -4.77 -12.62
N GLY A 238 -1.12 -3.66 -11.92
CA GLY A 238 -1.85 -2.40 -12.07
C GLY A 238 -3.35 -2.53 -11.84
N LYS A 239 -3.76 -3.30 -10.81
CA LYS A 239 -5.16 -3.63 -10.53
C LYS A 239 -5.44 -3.54 -9.03
N PRO A 240 -6.59 -3.00 -8.61
CA PRO A 240 -6.90 -2.93 -7.20
C PRO A 240 -7.13 -4.33 -6.60
N VAL A 241 -6.92 -4.44 -5.29
CA VAL A 241 -7.19 -5.64 -4.49
C VAL A 241 -8.53 -5.51 -3.77
N LEU A 242 -9.34 -6.55 -3.86
CA LEU A 242 -10.55 -6.74 -3.05
C LEU A 242 -10.35 -7.95 -2.14
N MET A 243 -10.50 -7.75 -0.83
CA MET A 243 -10.60 -8.89 0.08
C MET A 243 -11.98 -9.51 -0.06
N THR A 244 -12.12 -10.46 -0.98
CA THR A 244 -13.38 -11.14 -1.29
C THR A 244 -13.89 -11.97 -0.12
N GLU A 245 -13.03 -12.29 0.85
CA GLU A 245 -13.38 -12.70 2.19
C GLU A 245 -12.29 -12.29 3.18
N VAL A 246 -12.66 -11.87 4.38
CA VAL A 246 -11.77 -11.80 5.56
C VAL A 246 -12.64 -11.90 6.81
N GLY A 247 -12.15 -12.49 7.88
CA GLY A 247 -12.96 -12.57 9.09
C GLY A 247 -12.29 -13.32 10.23
N TYR A 248 -12.90 -13.16 11.40
CA TYR A 248 -12.44 -13.74 12.65
C TYR A 248 -13.63 -14.39 13.35
N ARG A 249 -13.40 -15.57 13.95
CA ARG A 249 -14.39 -16.20 14.82
C ARG A 249 -14.30 -15.58 16.20
N SER A 250 -15.39 -15.59 16.96
CA SER A 250 -15.37 -15.21 18.37
C SER A 250 -14.88 -16.35 19.27
N ILE A 251 -13.60 -16.71 19.15
CA ILE A 251 -12.93 -17.75 19.92
C ILE A 251 -11.55 -17.31 20.39
N ASP A 252 -11.10 -17.87 21.51
CA ASP A 252 -9.74 -17.70 22.06
C ASP A 252 -8.68 -18.16 21.03
N GLY A 253 -7.79 -17.26 20.64
CA GLY A 253 -6.77 -17.44 19.61
C GLY A 253 -7.28 -17.33 18.17
N THR A 254 -8.33 -16.55 17.90
CA THR A 254 -8.91 -16.44 16.54
C THR A 254 -7.91 -15.96 15.50
N ALA A 255 -6.91 -15.15 15.90
CA ALA A 255 -5.90 -14.61 14.98
C ALA A 255 -4.74 -15.59 14.68
N ILE A 256 -4.70 -16.76 15.34
CA ILE A 256 -3.69 -17.83 15.08
C ILE A 256 -4.01 -18.57 13.79
N ASN A 257 -5.29 -18.79 13.49
CA ASN A 257 -5.75 -19.45 12.28
C ASN A 257 -7.13 -18.91 11.89
N PRO A 258 -7.20 -17.68 11.36
CA PRO A 258 -8.47 -16.99 11.16
C PRO A 258 -9.37 -17.68 10.11
N GLY A 259 -8.81 -18.41 9.15
CA GLY A 259 -9.57 -19.26 8.21
C GLY A 259 -9.96 -20.65 8.75
N GLY A 260 -9.61 -20.97 10.00
CA GLY A 260 -9.76 -22.29 10.60
C GLY A 260 -11.18 -22.61 11.09
N GLY A 261 -11.96 -23.33 10.27
CA GLY A 261 -13.34 -23.70 10.60
C GLY A 261 -13.54 -24.73 11.73
N SER A 262 -12.51 -25.48 12.14
CA SER A 262 -12.66 -26.65 13.04
C SER A 262 -12.22 -26.45 14.49
N SER A 263 -11.79 -25.25 14.89
CA SER A 263 -11.35 -24.99 16.26
C SER A 263 -12.51 -25.12 17.27
N LYS A 264 -12.24 -25.79 18.39
CA LYS A 264 -13.14 -25.94 19.56
C LYS A 264 -12.69 -25.06 20.74
N ALA A 265 -11.93 -24.01 20.47
CA ALA A 265 -11.53 -23.05 21.48
C ALA A 265 -12.76 -22.41 22.15
N PRO A 266 -12.65 -22.00 23.43
CA PRO A 266 -13.72 -21.27 24.13
C PRO A 266 -14.12 -20.00 23.38
N ALA A 267 -15.33 -19.51 23.64
CA ALA A 267 -15.76 -18.24 23.08
C ALA A 267 -14.93 -17.08 23.64
N ASP A 268 -14.49 -16.19 22.75
CA ASP A 268 -13.91 -14.91 23.09
C ASP A 268 -14.47 -13.85 22.14
N LEU A 269 -15.46 -13.11 22.65
CA LEU A 269 -16.15 -12.05 21.91
C LEU A 269 -15.32 -10.77 21.81
N ALA A 270 -14.42 -10.54 22.77
CA ALA A 270 -13.56 -9.37 22.80
C ALA A 270 -12.41 -9.53 21.79
N GLU A 271 -11.80 -10.72 21.71
CA GLU A 271 -10.72 -10.96 20.74
C GLU A 271 -11.20 -10.81 19.29
N GLN A 272 -12.44 -11.18 18.97
CA GLN A 272 -13.01 -10.90 17.65
C GLN A 272 -13.10 -9.39 17.37
N ALA A 273 -13.55 -8.61 18.36
CA ALA A 273 -13.67 -7.16 18.22
C ALA A 273 -12.30 -6.48 18.10
N ASP A 274 -11.30 -6.94 18.87
CA ASP A 274 -9.93 -6.46 18.80
C ASP A 274 -9.30 -6.78 17.44
N ALA A 275 -9.56 -7.96 16.87
CA ALA A 275 -9.10 -8.35 15.54
C ALA A 275 -9.71 -7.50 14.42
N TYR A 276 -11.02 -7.21 14.48
CA TYR A 276 -11.64 -6.26 13.55
C TYR A 276 -11.13 -4.84 13.74
N ASN A 277 -10.89 -4.39 14.98
CA ASN A 277 -10.34 -3.05 15.24
C ASN A 277 -8.93 -2.91 14.66
N ALA A 278 -8.07 -3.91 14.85
CA ALA A 278 -6.75 -3.94 14.25
C ALA A 278 -6.81 -3.97 12.71
N PHE A 279 -7.69 -4.81 12.14
CA PHE A 279 -7.95 -4.84 10.70
C PHE A 279 -8.26 -3.43 10.17
N PHE A 280 -9.23 -2.74 10.76
CA PHE A 280 -9.59 -1.41 10.26
C PHE A 280 -8.48 -0.38 10.43
N GLN A 281 -7.75 -0.38 11.54
CA GLN A 281 -6.62 0.54 11.74
C GLN A 281 -5.56 0.38 10.64
N VAL A 282 -5.22 -0.86 10.30
CA VAL A 282 -4.25 -1.15 9.24
C VAL A 282 -4.82 -0.75 7.88
N TRP A 283 -5.98 -1.27 7.52
CA TRP A 283 -6.45 -1.16 6.15
C TRP A 283 -7.04 0.20 5.82
N SER A 284 -7.45 0.98 6.82
CA SER A 284 -7.77 2.40 6.61
C SER A 284 -6.54 3.28 6.45
N ALA A 285 -5.41 2.97 7.10
CA ALA A 285 -4.17 3.75 6.97
C ALA A 285 -3.37 3.38 5.72
N HIS A 286 -3.25 2.09 5.41
CA HIS A 286 -2.43 1.60 4.31
C HIS A 286 -3.21 1.41 3.00
N GLY A 287 -4.53 1.25 3.08
CA GLY A 287 -5.39 0.93 1.95
C GLY A 287 -5.78 2.16 1.14
N GLY A 288 -4.83 2.73 0.41
CA GLY A 288 -5.04 3.81 -0.56
C GLY A 288 -5.88 3.38 -1.77
N SER A 289 -5.65 4.01 -2.92
CA SER A 289 -6.43 3.75 -4.13
C SER A 289 -6.32 2.30 -4.65
N TRP A 290 -5.26 1.60 -4.27
CA TRP A 290 -5.00 0.21 -4.59
C TRP A 290 -5.89 -0.80 -3.83
N LEU A 291 -6.43 -0.44 -2.65
CA LEU A 291 -7.34 -1.31 -1.90
C LEU A 291 -8.79 -0.93 -2.20
N LYS A 292 -9.51 -1.84 -2.85
CA LYS A 292 -10.93 -1.65 -3.14
C LYS A 292 -11.82 -1.79 -1.89
N GLY A 293 -11.43 -2.68 -0.98
CA GLY A 293 -12.12 -2.91 0.29
C GLY A 293 -12.24 -4.39 0.67
N ALA A 294 -13.29 -4.73 1.41
CA ALA A 294 -13.44 -6.05 2.02
C ALA A 294 -14.89 -6.52 2.18
N GLU A 295 -15.07 -7.84 2.05
CA GLU A 295 -16.29 -8.59 2.34
C GLU A 295 -16.05 -9.47 3.56
N PHE A 296 -16.71 -9.18 4.69
CA PHE A 296 -16.47 -9.88 5.93
C PHE A 296 -17.18 -11.22 6.00
N TRP A 297 -16.41 -12.29 6.18
CA TRP A 297 -16.96 -13.61 6.46
C TRP A 297 -17.41 -13.67 7.92
N GLN A 298 -18.68 -13.90 8.23
CA GLN A 298 -19.83 -13.99 7.31
C GLN A 298 -21.09 -13.49 7.98
N TRP A 299 -22.16 -13.28 7.21
CA TRP A 299 -23.51 -13.11 7.72
C TRP A 299 -24.39 -14.32 7.36
N ASP A 300 -24.92 -15.01 8.36
CA ASP A 300 -25.82 -16.13 8.14
C ASP A 300 -27.20 -15.65 7.64
N LEU A 301 -27.64 -16.08 6.45
CA LEU A 301 -28.89 -15.62 5.82
C LEU A 301 -30.19 -16.08 6.52
N ASN A 302 -30.07 -16.93 7.54
CA ASN A 302 -31.16 -17.28 8.45
C ASN A 302 -31.14 -16.44 9.75
N ASN A 303 -30.23 -15.46 9.85
CA ASN A 303 -29.97 -14.62 11.02
C ASN A 303 -29.69 -15.44 12.28
N PHE A 304 -28.89 -16.50 12.14
CA PHE A 304 -28.51 -17.35 13.26
C PHE A 304 -27.40 -16.71 14.09
N TYR A 305 -27.66 -16.51 15.39
CA TYR A 305 -26.63 -16.12 16.34
C TYR A 305 -25.75 -17.31 16.74
N SER A 306 -24.43 -17.14 16.68
CA SER A 306 -23.44 -18.12 17.13
C SER A 306 -22.37 -17.46 17.98
N GLU A 307 -22.23 -17.89 19.25
CA GLU A 307 -21.24 -17.36 20.20
C GLU A 307 -19.79 -17.59 19.76
N THR A 308 -19.52 -18.55 18.87
CA THR A 308 -18.17 -18.90 18.37
C THR A 308 -18.04 -18.83 16.85
N GLY A 309 -19.10 -18.37 16.18
CA GLY A 309 -19.13 -18.22 14.73
C GLY A 309 -18.41 -16.96 14.26
N TYR A 310 -18.31 -16.83 12.94
CA TYR A 310 -17.72 -15.68 12.26
C TYR A 310 -18.58 -14.42 12.30
N SER A 311 -19.91 -14.58 12.23
CA SER A 311 -20.83 -13.44 12.24
C SER A 311 -20.61 -12.54 13.43
N VAL A 312 -20.60 -11.23 13.18
CA VAL A 312 -20.49 -10.19 14.20
C VAL A 312 -21.82 -9.92 14.89
N MET A 313 -22.93 -10.44 14.34
CA MET A 313 -24.29 -10.19 14.80
C MET A 313 -24.45 -10.33 16.32
N ASP A 314 -24.94 -9.27 16.95
CA ASP A 314 -25.16 -9.17 18.40
C ASP A 314 -23.89 -9.40 19.26
N LYS A 315 -22.70 -9.13 18.70
CA LYS A 315 -21.40 -9.18 19.40
C LYS A 315 -20.72 -7.81 19.43
N PRO A 316 -19.73 -7.59 20.31
CA PRO A 316 -18.98 -6.32 20.35
C PRO A 316 -18.34 -5.95 19.01
N ALA A 317 -17.93 -6.94 18.21
CA ALA A 317 -17.39 -6.71 16.87
C ALA A 317 -18.38 -6.01 15.92
N GLN A 318 -19.70 -6.14 16.14
CA GLN A 318 -20.70 -5.43 15.32
C GLN A 318 -20.59 -3.91 15.47
N ASP A 319 -20.38 -3.43 16.70
CA ASP A 319 -20.27 -2.00 16.97
C ASP A 319 -18.98 -1.45 16.36
N VAL A 320 -17.88 -2.22 16.41
CA VAL A 320 -16.62 -1.87 15.73
C VAL A 320 -16.86 -1.75 14.22
N VAL A 321 -17.41 -2.79 13.58
CA VAL A 321 -17.67 -2.78 12.14
C VAL A 321 -18.59 -1.62 11.74
N ALA A 322 -19.68 -1.39 12.48
CA ALA A 322 -20.60 -0.30 12.20
C ALA A 322 -19.92 1.06 12.32
N GLN A 323 -19.08 1.26 13.35
CA GLN A 323 -18.36 2.52 13.54
C GLN A 323 -17.51 2.88 12.32
N TYR A 324 -16.73 1.92 11.80
CA TYR A 324 -15.88 2.13 10.63
C TYR A 324 -16.65 2.23 9.32
N PHE A 325 -17.65 1.37 9.08
CA PHE A 325 -18.46 1.43 7.86
C PHE A 325 -19.25 2.74 7.74
N HIS A 326 -19.64 3.37 8.85
CA HIS A 326 -20.23 4.72 8.86
C HIS A 326 -19.21 5.87 8.77
N GLY A 327 -17.92 5.57 8.61
CA GLY A 327 -16.84 6.56 8.49
C GLY A 327 -16.50 7.29 9.78
N THR A 328 -16.75 6.68 10.94
CA THR A 328 -16.51 7.29 12.28
C THR A 328 -15.46 6.55 13.12
N GLY A 329 -14.84 5.53 12.54
CA GLY A 329 -13.72 4.82 13.16
C GLY A 329 -12.44 5.67 13.12
N PRO A 330 -11.53 5.51 14.09
CA PRO A 330 -10.25 6.19 14.06
C PRO A 330 -9.36 5.65 12.93
N THR A 331 -8.82 6.55 12.11
CA THR A 331 -7.81 6.24 11.10
C THR A 331 -6.44 6.72 11.62
N PRO A 332 -5.51 5.79 11.94
CA PRO A 332 -4.18 6.17 12.41
C PRO A 332 -3.39 6.84 11.28
N GLY A 333 -2.66 7.91 11.60
CA GLY A 333 -1.63 8.43 10.71
C GLY A 333 -0.36 7.59 10.76
N ILE A 334 0.31 7.42 9.64
CA ILE A 334 1.56 6.66 9.49
C ILE A 334 2.69 7.54 8.96
N THR A 335 3.93 7.06 9.11
CA THR A 335 5.11 7.70 8.54
C THR A 335 5.73 6.80 7.51
N VAL A 336 5.89 7.30 6.29
CA VAL A 336 6.47 6.57 5.16
C VAL A 336 7.71 7.33 4.67
N THR A 337 8.74 6.58 4.33
CA THR A 337 9.97 7.10 3.74
C THR A 337 10.25 6.28 2.49
N GLY A 338 10.22 6.93 1.33
CA GLY A 338 10.65 6.34 0.08
C GLY A 338 12.18 6.26 -0.01
N SER A 339 12.63 5.96 -1.20
CA SER A 339 13.96 5.50 -1.52
C SER A 339 14.78 6.60 -2.20
N SER A 340 15.78 6.20 -2.96
CA SER A 340 16.56 7.11 -3.82
C SER A 340 16.22 6.94 -5.30
N ILE A 341 15.14 6.23 -5.62
CA ILE A 341 14.59 6.17 -6.97
C ILE A 341 13.14 6.61 -6.93
N GLY A 342 12.55 6.89 -8.10
CA GLY A 342 11.15 7.26 -8.17
C GLY A 342 10.25 6.19 -7.56
N ASP A 343 9.48 6.59 -6.55
CA ASP A 343 8.58 5.74 -5.79
C ASP A 343 7.11 5.99 -6.16
N THR A 344 6.27 5.01 -5.84
CA THR A 344 4.82 5.19 -5.82
C THR A 344 4.33 4.97 -4.40
N ILE A 345 3.85 6.03 -3.76
CA ILE A 345 3.34 6.02 -2.39
C ILE A 345 1.84 6.32 -2.47
N ASP A 346 1.01 5.36 -2.06
CA ASP A 346 -0.45 5.47 -2.11
C ASP A 346 -1.08 5.02 -0.79
N LEU A 347 -1.35 6.00 0.08
CA LEU A 347 -1.84 5.77 1.43
C LEU A 347 -3.36 5.96 1.53
N GLY A 348 -3.92 5.43 2.61
CA GLY A 348 -5.36 5.45 2.88
C GLY A 348 -5.81 6.78 3.49
N GLY A 349 -6.35 6.73 4.70
CA GLY A 349 -6.62 7.93 5.49
C GLY A 349 -5.87 7.91 6.81
N GLY A 350 -5.82 9.04 7.48
CA GLY A 350 -4.85 9.29 8.54
C GLY A 350 -4.26 10.68 8.36
N ASN A 351 -3.58 11.18 9.39
CA ASN A 351 -2.76 12.38 9.22
C ASN A 351 -1.32 11.91 9.05
N ASP A 352 -0.90 11.73 7.82
CA ASP A 352 0.31 11.01 7.47
C ASP A 352 1.54 11.94 7.37
N VAL A 353 2.72 11.34 7.49
CA VAL A 353 3.99 12.00 7.24
C VAL A 353 4.74 11.24 6.15
N ILE A 354 4.86 11.84 4.98
CA ILE A 354 5.46 11.21 3.80
C ILE A 354 6.76 11.93 3.46
N PHE A 355 7.83 11.15 3.35
CA PHE A 355 9.10 11.56 2.78
C PHE A 355 9.30 10.78 1.48
N GLY A 356 9.15 11.40 0.30
CA GLY A 356 9.31 10.73 -1.00
C GLY A 356 10.75 10.26 -1.22
N GLY A 357 11.72 11.12 -0.93
CA GLY A 357 13.14 10.78 -0.96
C GLY A 357 13.82 11.49 -2.11
N LEU A 358 14.62 10.77 -2.90
CA LEU A 358 15.08 11.25 -4.20
C LEU A 358 14.42 10.40 -5.27
N GLY A 359 14.08 10.97 -6.40
CA GLY A 359 13.38 10.24 -7.43
C GLY A 359 12.42 11.11 -8.21
N HIS A 360 11.67 10.47 -9.09
CA HIS A 360 10.46 11.08 -9.63
C HIS A 360 9.32 10.35 -8.98
N ASP A 361 8.81 10.91 -7.89
CA ASP A 361 7.87 10.23 -7.02
C ASP A 361 6.43 10.52 -7.43
N GLU A 362 5.57 9.52 -7.25
CA GLU A 362 4.13 9.65 -7.38
C GLU A 362 3.49 9.40 -6.02
N ILE A 363 3.01 10.47 -5.39
CA ILE A 363 2.55 10.47 -3.99
C ILE A 363 1.06 10.79 -3.93
N TYR A 364 0.32 9.91 -3.26
CA TYR A 364 -1.07 10.07 -2.87
C TYR A 364 -1.14 9.99 -1.33
N GLY A 365 -1.34 11.15 -0.68
CA GLY A 365 -1.45 11.26 0.78
C GLY A 365 -2.74 10.63 1.32
N GLY A 366 -3.85 10.88 0.62
CA GLY A 366 -5.10 10.22 0.89
C GLY A 366 -6.03 11.10 1.73
N ALA A 367 -6.66 10.57 2.76
CA ALA A 367 -7.66 11.30 3.55
C ALA A 367 -7.17 11.64 4.96
N GLY A 368 -6.93 12.91 5.24
CA GLY A 368 -6.61 13.50 6.52
C GLY A 368 -5.62 14.63 6.30
N ASN A 369 -5.11 15.21 7.37
CA ASN A 369 -4.21 16.35 7.27
C ASN A 369 -2.77 15.85 7.16
N ASP A 370 -2.25 15.78 5.94
CA ASP A 370 -0.97 15.15 5.65
C ASP A 370 0.18 16.15 5.64
N THR A 371 1.38 15.66 5.96
CA THR A 371 2.65 16.38 5.78
C THR A 371 3.49 15.64 4.75
N ILE A 372 3.66 16.23 3.58
CA ILE A 372 4.34 15.63 2.44
C ILE A 372 5.61 16.42 2.13
N VAL A 373 6.74 15.74 2.11
CA VAL A 373 8.01 16.21 1.56
C VAL A 373 8.37 15.25 0.45
N ALA A 374 8.09 15.64 -0.81
CA ALA A 374 8.32 14.75 -1.95
C ALA A 374 9.84 14.60 -2.21
N GLY A 375 10.52 15.70 -2.53
CA GLY A 375 11.98 15.74 -2.66
C GLY A 375 12.72 16.56 -1.59
N PRO A 376 14.07 16.53 -1.55
CA PRO A 376 14.87 17.41 -0.70
C PRO A 376 14.79 18.86 -1.17
N SER A 377 15.14 19.79 -0.27
CA SER A 377 15.13 21.24 -0.57
C SER A 377 16.41 21.76 -1.27
N VAL A 378 17.40 20.91 -1.50
CA VAL A 378 18.69 21.29 -2.09
C VAL A 378 19.09 20.33 -3.21
N ALA A 379 19.49 20.89 -4.35
CA ALA A 379 19.92 20.09 -5.47
C ALA A 379 21.26 19.42 -5.19
N GLY A 380 21.32 18.11 -5.40
CA GLY A 380 22.55 17.36 -5.34
C GLY A 380 22.28 15.87 -5.44
N LYS A 381 23.21 15.17 -6.08
CA LYS A 381 23.29 13.72 -5.91
C LYS A 381 23.72 13.42 -4.48
N LEU A 382 23.30 12.29 -3.94
CA LEU A 382 23.83 11.82 -2.65
C LEU A 382 25.37 11.85 -2.66
N ALA A 383 25.95 12.54 -1.68
CA ALA A 383 27.39 12.57 -1.50
C ALA A 383 27.91 11.28 -0.87
N THR A 384 27.06 10.59 -0.11
CA THR A 384 27.33 9.33 0.56
C THR A 384 26.30 8.30 0.15
N THR A 385 26.69 7.03 0.13
CA THR A 385 25.75 5.90 0.02
C THR A 385 25.73 5.14 1.33
N THR A 386 24.54 4.69 1.69
CA THR A 386 24.30 3.74 2.76
C THR A 386 23.92 2.38 2.18
N ILE A 387 24.58 1.32 2.66
CA ILE A 387 24.22 -0.07 2.38
C ILE A 387 23.83 -0.73 3.71
N THR A 388 22.60 -1.21 3.79
CA THR A 388 22.07 -1.90 4.97
C THR A 388 22.02 -3.40 4.70
N LEU A 389 22.58 -4.17 5.64
CA LEU A 389 22.59 -5.63 5.60
C LEU A 389 21.86 -6.17 6.83
N THR A 390 20.75 -6.88 6.63
CA THR A 390 20.01 -7.53 7.71
C THR A 390 20.11 -9.04 7.55
N GLY A 391 20.56 -9.75 8.58
CA GLY A 391 20.74 -11.20 8.49
C GLY A 391 21.33 -11.86 9.73
N TYR A 392 21.79 -13.09 9.56
CA TYR A 392 22.45 -13.88 10.60
C TYR A 392 23.55 -14.77 9.99
N GLY A 393 24.38 -15.36 10.85
CA GLY A 393 25.55 -16.14 10.41
C GLY A 393 25.81 -17.35 11.28
N SER A 394 26.45 -18.36 10.72
CA SER A 394 26.94 -19.51 11.47
C SER A 394 28.12 -19.13 12.39
N VAL A 395 28.29 -19.83 13.51
CA VAL A 395 29.54 -19.79 14.29
C VAL A 395 30.38 -21.02 13.98
N VAL A 396 31.64 -20.81 13.57
CA VAL A 396 32.64 -21.87 13.42
C VAL A 396 33.86 -21.48 14.25
N ASN A 397 34.36 -22.42 15.07
CA ASN A 397 35.49 -22.22 15.99
C ASN A 397 35.32 -21.02 16.95
N GLY A 398 34.08 -20.70 17.33
CA GLY A 398 33.78 -19.58 18.23
C GLY A 398 33.76 -18.19 17.59
N ILE A 399 33.88 -18.10 16.26
CA ILE A 399 33.84 -16.85 15.50
C ILE A 399 32.60 -16.86 14.60
N GLY A 400 31.83 -15.76 14.60
CA GLY A 400 30.68 -15.56 13.71
C GLY A 400 31.07 -15.45 12.24
N ALA A 401 30.10 -15.57 11.34
CA ALA A 401 30.36 -15.39 9.93
C ALA A 401 30.53 -13.90 9.62
N GLN A 402 31.58 -13.55 8.89
CA GLN A 402 32.00 -12.16 8.74
C GLN A 402 31.72 -11.66 7.33
N ALA A 403 31.00 -10.55 7.20
CA ALA A 403 30.74 -9.89 5.94
C ALA A 403 31.67 -8.69 5.74
N GLN A 404 31.99 -8.39 4.47
CA GLN A 404 32.63 -7.13 4.08
C GLN A 404 31.98 -6.61 2.80
N VAL A 405 31.63 -5.32 2.79
CA VAL A 405 31.05 -4.62 1.65
C VAL A 405 32.16 -4.01 0.81
N LEU A 406 32.11 -4.29 -0.48
CA LEU A 406 33.04 -3.76 -1.48
C LEU A 406 32.26 -2.98 -2.53
N VAL A 407 32.82 -1.84 -2.95
CA VAL A 407 32.31 -0.99 -4.02
C VAL A 407 33.41 -0.86 -5.06
N ASN A 408 33.10 -1.15 -6.32
CA ASN A 408 34.10 -1.21 -7.41
C ASN A 408 35.30 -2.12 -7.06
N GLY A 409 35.04 -3.20 -6.31
CA GLY A 409 36.06 -4.14 -5.85
C GLY A 409 36.97 -3.62 -4.72
N GLN A 410 36.71 -2.44 -4.16
CA GLN A 410 37.43 -1.91 -2.99
C GLN A 410 36.56 -2.00 -1.72
N PRO A 411 37.11 -2.43 -0.58
CA PRO A 411 36.36 -2.49 0.67
C PRO A 411 35.99 -1.08 1.14
N VAL A 412 34.70 -0.87 1.40
CA VAL A 412 34.15 0.38 1.97
C VAL A 412 33.68 0.18 3.42
N SER A 413 33.63 -1.06 3.90
CA SER A 413 33.33 -1.39 5.28
C SER A 413 34.51 -2.03 6.02
N GLY A 414 34.45 -1.95 7.35
CA GLY A 414 35.13 -2.92 8.21
C GLY A 414 34.51 -4.33 8.08
N VAL A 415 34.95 -5.24 8.95
CA VAL A 415 34.39 -6.59 9.01
C VAL A 415 33.16 -6.58 9.92
N LEU A 416 32.03 -7.05 9.40
CA LEU A 416 30.75 -7.13 10.09
C LEU A 416 30.53 -8.58 10.54
N GLU A 417 30.45 -8.86 11.84
CA GLU A 417 30.37 -10.23 12.34
C GLU A 417 28.93 -10.61 12.71
N PHE A 418 28.33 -11.52 11.94
CA PHE A 418 27.01 -12.06 12.18
C PHE A 418 27.06 -13.33 13.03
N THR A 419 26.21 -13.36 14.05
CA THR A 419 25.98 -14.52 14.92
C THR A 419 24.68 -15.26 14.56
N PRO A 420 24.46 -16.49 15.06
CA PRO A 420 23.29 -17.29 14.73
C PRO A 420 22.00 -16.68 15.28
N ALA A 421 20.95 -16.74 14.47
CA ALA A 421 19.58 -16.40 14.87
C ALA A 421 18.69 -17.64 14.72
N SER A 422 17.78 -17.84 15.67
CA SER A 422 16.74 -18.89 15.61
C SER A 422 15.43 -18.39 15.01
N ASP A 423 15.23 -17.08 14.98
CA ASP A 423 14.03 -16.39 14.53
C ASP A 423 14.40 -14.95 14.08
N PRO A 424 13.48 -14.24 13.40
CA PRO A 424 13.77 -12.91 12.86
C PRO A 424 14.17 -11.86 13.88
N SER A 425 13.73 -11.96 15.14
CA SER A 425 14.12 -11.00 16.19
C SER A 425 15.61 -11.08 16.55
N GLY A 426 16.26 -12.20 16.21
CA GLY A 426 17.70 -12.39 16.36
C GLY A 426 18.52 -11.90 15.16
N TYR A 427 17.89 -11.37 14.11
CA TYR A 427 18.62 -10.82 12.97
C TYR A 427 19.42 -9.59 13.38
N GLN A 428 20.65 -9.50 12.87
CA GLN A 428 21.52 -8.36 13.06
C GLN A 428 21.45 -7.47 11.82
N THR A 429 21.32 -6.17 12.04
CA THR A 429 21.36 -5.16 10.98
C THR A 429 22.63 -4.35 11.10
N TYR A 430 23.36 -4.23 9.99
CA TYR A 430 24.54 -3.40 9.87
C TYR A 430 24.35 -2.39 8.75
N THR A 431 24.71 -1.15 9.03
CA THR A 431 24.64 -0.04 8.08
C THR A 431 26.06 0.43 7.77
N VAL A 432 26.42 0.40 6.49
CA VAL A 432 27.71 0.85 5.97
C VAL A 432 27.47 2.13 5.20
N THR A 433 28.13 3.22 5.62
CA THR A 433 28.06 4.51 4.92
C THR A 433 29.45 4.86 4.36
N PHE A 434 29.51 5.30 3.11
CA PHE A 434 30.76 5.68 2.44
C PHE A 434 30.53 6.84 1.46
N ASP A 435 31.57 7.65 1.23
CA ASP A 435 31.55 8.71 0.22
C ASP A 435 31.44 8.12 -1.18
N ASN A 436 30.51 8.63 -1.97
CA ASN A 436 30.28 8.13 -3.31
C ASN A 436 31.48 8.44 -4.23
N PRO A 437 32.09 7.43 -4.88
CA PRO A 437 33.00 7.69 -5.99
C PRO A 437 32.22 8.28 -7.18
N ALA A 438 32.92 8.75 -8.22
CA ALA A 438 32.28 9.35 -9.39
C ALA A 438 31.29 8.40 -10.12
N SER A 439 31.48 7.09 -10.00
CA SER A 439 30.58 6.05 -10.50
C SER A 439 30.70 4.79 -9.68
N ILE A 440 29.59 4.07 -9.48
CA ILE A 440 29.56 2.78 -8.79
C ILE A 440 29.15 1.72 -9.80
N SER A 441 30.11 0.99 -10.34
CA SER A 441 29.88 -0.08 -11.32
C SER A 441 29.59 -1.45 -10.71
N SER A 442 29.99 -1.67 -9.46
CA SER A 442 29.65 -2.89 -8.75
C SER A 442 29.57 -2.70 -7.25
N VAL A 443 28.67 -3.45 -6.62
CA VAL A 443 28.61 -3.69 -5.19
C VAL A 443 28.81 -5.18 -4.94
N ALA A 444 29.57 -5.53 -3.92
CA ALA A 444 29.77 -6.91 -3.52
C ALA A 444 29.72 -7.09 -2.01
N ILE A 445 29.07 -8.17 -1.57
CA ILE A 445 29.09 -8.62 -0.18
C ILE A 445 29.89 -9.91 -0.11
N ASN A 446 31.05 -9.84 0.56
CA ASN A 446 31.99 -10.95 0.67
C ASN A 446 31.88 -11.66 2.02
N LEU A 447 32.02 -12.99 2.02
CA LEU A 447 32.26 -13.77 3.23
C LEU A 447 33.75 -13.69 3.57
N ALA A 448 34.11 -12.74 4.45
CA ALA A 448 35.48 -12.35 4.74
C ALA A 448 36.30 -13.45 5.44
N ASN A 449 35.66 -14.41 6.12
CA ASN A 449 36.32 -15.49 6.87
C ASN A 449 35.85 -16.90 6.45
N SER A 450 35.69 -17.12 5.13
CA SER A 450 35.23 -18.39 4.55
C SER A 450 36.03 -19.62 5.03
N GLU A 451 35.35 -20.57 5.67
CA GLU A 451 35.85 -21.92 6.00
C GLU A 451 34.70 -22.95 5.96
N PRO A 452 34.97 -24.27 5.84
CA PRO A 452 33.91 -25.28 5.75
C PRO A 452 32.92 -25.23 6.92
N GLY A 453 31.62 -25.22 6.60
CA GLY A 453 30.54 -25.12 7.58
C GLY A 453 30.16 -23.69 7.95
N ARG A 454 30.87 -22.68 7.43
CA ARG A 454 30.53 -21.27 7.60
C ARG A 454 29.54 -20.78 6.55
N ALA A 455 28.50 -20.07 6.97
CA ALA A 455 27.48 -19.49 6.11
C ALA A 455 27.01 -18.13 6.66
N LEU A 456 26.65 -17.22 5.75
CA LEU A 456 25.87 -16.01 6.00
C LEU A 456 24.52 -16.14 5.33
N HIS A 457 23.48 -15.65 6.00
CA HIS A 457 22.12 -15.64 5.52
C HIS A 457 21.62 -14.20 5.66
N PHE A 458 21.44 -13.51 4.53
CA PHE A 458 20.82 -12.19 4.54
C PHE A 458 19.32 -12.33 4.31
N LYS A 459 18.54 -11.68 5.18
CA LYS A 459 17.12 -11.44 4.97
C LYS A 459 16.97 -10.34 3.92
N ASP A 460 17.55 -9.18 4.21
CA ASP A 460 17.41 -7.97 3.39
C ASP A 460 18.78 -7.35 3.10
N ILE A 461 18.91 -6.79 1.90
CA ILE A 461 20.02 -5.92 1.49
C ILE A 461 19.38 -4.69 0.87
N ALA A 462 19.69 -3.50 1.39
CA ALA A 462 19.17 -2.25 0.85
C ALA A 462 20.31 -1.29 0.50
N ILE A 463 20.13 -0.48 -0.55
CA ILE A 463 21.04 0.59 -0.97
C ILE A 463 20.25 1.90 -0.97
N ASN A 464 20.57 2.83 -0.06
CA ASN A 464 19.84 4.11 0.09
C ASN A 464 18.31 3.94 0.09
N GLY A 465 17.80 2.97 0.87
CA GLY A 465 16.37 2.66 0.93
C GLY A 465 15.84 1.79 -0.21
N VAL A 466 16.60 1.55 -1.27
CA VAL A 466 16.23 0.62 -2.35
C VAL A 466 16.49 -0.81 -1.88
N ASP A 467 15.42 -1.56 -1.59
CA ASP A 467 15.51 -2.98 -1.27
C ASP A 467 15.89 -3.80 -2.51
N LEU A 468 16.90 -4.66 -2.36
CA LEU A 468 17.35 -5.56 -3.41
C LEU A 468 16.66 -6.92 -3.28
N VAL A 469 16.34 -7.51 -4.42
CA VAL A 469 15.88 -8.90 -4.51
C VAL A 469 17.00 -9.84 -4.94
N PRO A 470 16.93 -11.15 -4.63
CA PRO A 470 17.96 -12.11 -5.03
C PRO A 470 18.26 -12.13 -6.53
N ALA A 471 17.31 -11.71 -7.37
CA ALA A 471 17.49 -11.60 -8.81
C ALA A 471 18.43 -10.46 -9.24
N ASP A 472 18.61 -9.42 -8.41
CA ASP A 472 19.54 -8.31 -8.66
C ASP A 472 21.00 -8.74 -8.49
N GLY A 473 21.23 -9.80 -7.71
CA GLY A 473 22.53 -10.33 -7.36
C GLY A 473 22.91 -11.57 -8.15
N THR A 474 24.15 -11.63 -8.62
CA THR A 474 24.77 -12.89 -9.05
C THR A 474 25.37 -13.61 -7.84
N ASN A 475 24.73 -14.71 -7.43
CA ASN A 475 25.22 -15.60 -6.38
C ASN A 475 25.42 -17.02 -6.91
N ALA A 476 26.63 -17.34 -7.38
CA ALA A 476 26.93 -18.68 -7.89
C ALA A 476 26.96 -19.77 -6.78
N SER A 477 27.06 -19.38 -5.51
CA SER A 477 27.07 -20.31 -4.37
C SER A 477 25.67 -20.74 -3.95
N SER A 478 24.67 -19.86 -4.14
CA SER A 478 23.26 -20.14 -3.89
C SER A 478 22.39 -19.32 -4.86
N PRO A 479 22.23 -19.77 -6.11
CA PRO A 479 21.43 -19.03 -7.10
C PRO A 479 20.00 -18.84 -6.61
N GLY A 480 19.50 -17.60 -6.65
CA GLY A 480 18.15 -17.25 -6.22
C GLY A 480 17.97 -17.03 -4.71
N SER A 481 19.05 -17.00 -3.92
CA SER A 481 19.01 -16.51 -2.54
C SER A 481 20.18 -15.58 -2.22
N PHE A 482 20.07 -14.84 -1.11
CA PHE A 482 21.17 -14.07 -0.54
C PHE A 482 22.06 -14.90 0.43
N ASP A 483 22.01 -16.24 0.35
CA ASP A 483 22.84 -17.08 1.20
C ASP A 483 24.27 -17.19 0.67
N LEU A 484 25.25 -17.05 1.56
CA LEU A 484 26.65 -17.02 1.19
C LEU A 484 27.48 -18.07 1.93
N TYR A 485 28.04 -19.01 1.16
CA TYR A 485 28.82 -20.14 1.70
C TYR A 485 30.33 -20.06 1.45
N VAL A 486 30.81 -19.36 0.40
CA VAL A 486 32.26 -19.36 0.07
C VAL A 486 32.79 -18.20 -0.79
N ARG A 487 31.96 -17.44 -1.52
CA ARG A 487 32.47 -16.43 -2.50
C ARG A 487 31.98 -15.02 -2.20
N SER A 488 30.93 -14.59 -2.86
CA SER A 488 30.32 -13.28 -2.65
C SER A 488 28.99 -13.22 -3.41
N ILE A 489 28.15 -12.25 -3.04
CA ILE A 489 27.02 -11.81 -3.86
C ILE A 489 27.52 -10.59 -4.62
N GLN A 490 27.35 -10.58 -5.95
CA GLN A 490 27.78 -9.49 -6.82
C GLN A 490 26.58 -8.79 -7.43
N PHE A 491 26.55 -7.47 -7.36
CA PHE A 491 25.54 -6.63 -8.01
C PHE A 491 26.24 -5.81 -9.10
N ASP A 492 25.78 -5.97 -10.36
CA ASP A 492 26.19 -5.09 -11.47
C ASP A 492 25.33 -3.84 -11.44
N THR A 493 25.94 -2.72 -11.07
CA THR A 493 25.22 -1.47 -10.83
C THR A 493 25.44 -0.45 -11.94
N THR A 494 26.04 -0.86 -13.07
CA THR A 494 26.36 0.03 -14.19
C THR A 494 25.15 0.75 -14.77
N LYS A 495 23.97 0.15 -14.66
CA LYS A 495 22.68 0.73 -15.08
C LYS A 495 21.83 1.26 -13.93
N HIS A 496 22.32 1.13 -12.70
CA HIS A 496 21.61 1.44 -11.47
C HIS A 496 22.33 2.56 -10.71
N GLN A 497 22.73 3.62 -11.41
CA GLN A 497 23.38 4.77 -10.75
C GLN A 497 22.37 5.56 -9.90
N ASP A 498 21.10 5.54 -10.28
CA ASP A 498 19.97 6.06 -9.54
C ASP A 498 19.94 5.54 -8.09
N TRP A 499 20.16 4.25 -7.83
CA TRP A 499 20.23 3.70 -6.45
C TRP A 499 21.23 4.37 -5.52
N PHE A 500 22.28 4.99 -6.09
CA PHE A 500 23.38 5.58 -5.32
C PHE A 500 23.31 7.09 -5.21
N PHE A 501 22.70 7.71 -6.22
CA PHE A 501 22.82 9.15 -6.45
C PHE A 501 21.47 9.85 -6.51
N GLY A 502 20.37 9.11 -6.67
CA GLY A 502 19.11 9.66 -7.09
C GLY A 502 19.05 10.02 -8.57
N ALA A 503 17.88 10.50 -8.97
CA ALA A 503 17.70 11.15 -10.24
C ALA A 503 18.46 12.50 -10.26
N SER A 504 18.83 12.97 -11.46
CA SER A 504 19.46 14.30 -11.62
C SER A 504 18.46 15.46 -11.59
N SER A 505 17.18 15.12 -11.56
CA SER A 505 15.99 15.97 -11.48
C SER A 505 15.00 15.25 -10.58
N ASP A 506 14.16 15.98 -9.85
CA ASP A 506 13.27 15.42 -8.80
C ASP A 506 11.84 15.92 -9.02
N ASN A 507 11.37 15.80 -10.26
CA ASN A 507 10.04 16.26 -10.64
C ASN A 507 9.00 15.27 -10.11
N ASP A 508 8.26 15.69 -9.10
CA ASP A 508 7.30 14.84 -8.40
C ASP A 508 5.85 15.12 -8.82
N VAL A 509 5.00 14.13 -8.60
CA VAL A 509 3.54 14.26 -8.74
C VAL A 509 2.93 14.00 -7.37
N VAL A 510 2.41 15.04 -6.75
CA VAL A 510 1.87 14.99 -5.39
C VAL A 510 0.39 15.31 -5.40
N ARG A 511 -0.39 14.44 -4.73
CA ARG A 511 -1.81 14.64 -4.42
C ARG A 511 -1.97 14.51 -2.92
N GLY A 512 -2.30 15.61 -2.24
CA GLY A 512 -2.58 15.63 -0.81
C GLY A 512 -3.81 14.78 -0.51
N GLY A 513 -4.96 15.20 -1.04
CA GLY A 513 -6.20 14.45 -1.00
C GLY A 513 -7.28 15.20 -0.24
N ASP A 514 -7.97 14.56 0.69
CA ASP A 514 -8.97 15.22 1.53
C ASP A 514 -8.35 15.62 2.86
N GLY A 515 -8.30 16.90 3.22
CA GLY A 515 -7.74 17.37 4.48
C GLY A 515 -7.07 18.74 4.33
N ASP A 516 -6.49 19.25 5.42
CA ASP A 516 -5.66 20.45 5.38
C ASP A 516 -4.18 20.03 5.27
N ASP A 517 -3.65 19.97 4.05
CA ASP A 517 -2.33 19.38 3.77
C ASP A 517 -1.19 20.38 3.78
N TYR A 518 0.01 19.90 4.14
CA TYR A 518 1.26 20.64 4.11
C TYR A 518 2.26 19.96 3.16
N ILE A 519 2.47 20.55 1.99
CA ILE A 519 3.14 19.90 0.85
C ILE A 519 4.38 20.69 0.43
N ALA A 520 5.55 20.07 0.51
CA ALA A 520 6.78 20.53 -0.11
C ALA A 520 7.11 19.62 -1.30
N GLY A 521 7.15 20.19 -2.50
CA GLY A 521 7.57 19.47 -3.71
C GLY A 521 9.06 19.11 -3.67
N GLY A 522 9.90 20.03 -3.16
CA GLY A 522 11.34 19.80 -3.09
C GLY A 522 12.02 20.48 -4.26
N ILE A 523 13.11 19.92 -4.77
CA ILE A 523 13.78 20.43 -5.97
C ILE A 523 13.07 19.96 -7.23
N GLY A 524 13.27 20.64 -8.36
CA GLY A 524 12.71 20.17 -9.63
C GLY A 524 11.45 20.91 -10.01
N ASN A 525 10.64 20.30 -10.87
CA ASN A 525 9.41 20.90 -11.37
C ASN A 525 8.24 20.00 -11.01
N ASP A 526 7.50 20.37 -9.98
CA ASP A 526 6.53 19.47 -9.37
C ASP A 526 5.12 19.75 -9.83
N ILE A 527 4.29 18.71 -9.83
CA ILE A 527 2.85 18.81 -10.03
C ILE A 527 2.19 18.55 -8.69
N ILE A 528 1.61 19.58 -8.09
CA ILE A 528 1.00 19.49 -6.76
C ILE A 528 -0.51 19.76 -6.88
N ASN A 529 -1.29 18.87 -6.30
CA ASN A 529 -2.72 19.04 -6.08
C ASN A 529 -2.99 18.88 -4.59
N GLY A 530 -3.36 19.96 -3.89
CA GLY A 530 -3.68 19.89 -2.45
C GLY A 530 -4.92 19.04 -2.23
N GLY A 531 -6.05 19.44 -2.81
CA GLY A 531 -7.24 18.62 -2.92
C GLY A 531 -8.42 19.28 -2.23
N ASN A 532 -9.14 18.55 -1.39
CA ASN A 532 -10.26 19.13 -0.64
C ASN A 532 -9.80 19.54 0.75
N GLY A 533 -9.85 20.84 1.05
CA GLY A 533 -9.58 21.35 2.38
C GLY A 533 -8.83 22.66 2.27
N THR A 534 -7.93 22.92 3.21
CA THR A 534 -7.12 24.13 3.25
C THR A 534 -5.65 23.78 3.16
N ASP A 535 -5.13 23.80 1.95
CA ASP A 535 -3.81 23.23 1.65
C ASP A 535 -2.73 24.29 1.55
N THR A 536 -1.51 23.92 1.94
CA THR A 536 -0.33 24.78 1.93
C THR A 536 0.79 24.15 1.12
N ALA A 537 1.15 24.76 -0.01
CA ALA A 537 2.38 24.44 -0.74
C ALA A 537 3.57 25.24 -0.16
N VAL A 538 4.71 24.58 0.00
CA VAL A 538 5.84 25.06 0.80
C VAL A 538 7.09 25.15 -0.06
N PHE A 539 7.74 26.31 0.00
CA PHE A 539 8.90 26.67 -0.80
C PHE A 539 10.09 26.99 0.10
N SER A 540 11.28 26.57 -0.32
CA SER A 540 12.50 26.61 0.50
C SER A 540 13.08 28.02 0.67
N GLY A 541 12.76 28.94 -0.24
CA GLY A 541 13.35 30.27 -0.34
C GLY A 541 12.48 31.42 0.16
N ASN A 542 13.02 32.63 0.05
CA ASN A 542 12.27 33.85 0.34
C ASN A 542 11.37 34.19 -0.85
N VAL A 543 10.21 34.78 -0.59
CA VAL A 543 9.23 35.12 -1.64
C VAL A 543 9.78 35.98 -2.79
N ALA A 544 10.82 36.79 -2.55
CA ALA A 544 11.46 37.62 -3.57
C ALA A 544 12.28 36.83 -4.61
N ASP A 545 12.59 35.57 -4.32
CA ASP A 545 13.33 34.69 -5.23
C ASP A 545 12.39 34.05 -6.27
N TYR A 546 11.06 34.19 -6.12
CA TYR A 546 10.07 33.49 -6.93
C TYR A 546 9.29 34.44 -7.83
N SER A 547 8.92 33.94 -9.00
CA SER A 547 7.84 34.50 -9.81
C SER A 547 6.61 33.63 -9.68
N ILE A 548 5.45 34.25 -9.48
CA ILE A 548 4.17 33.54 -9.33
C ILE A 548 3.28 33.97 -10.49
N SER A 549 2.59 33.03 -11.11
CA SER A 549 1.59 33.29 -12.14
C SER A 549 0.38 32.38 -11.95
N ARG A 550 -0.75 32.73 -12.56
CA ARG A 550 -1.98 31.93 -12.48
C ARG A 550 -2.62 31.80 -13.86
N SER A 551 -2.99 30.58 -14.22
CA SER A 551 -3.69 30.23 -15.46
C SER A 551 -4.95 29.43 -15.11
N GLY A 552 -6.10 30.12 -15.05
CA GLY A 552 -7.35 29.51 -14.59
C GLY A 552 -7.26 29.03 -13.14
N VAL A 553 -7.49 27.73 -12.93
CA VAL A 553 -7.41 27.09 -11.60
C VAL A 553 -5.98 26.76 -11.17
N GLN A 554 -5.02 26.75 -12.10
CA GLN A 554 -3.64 26.40 -11.83
C GLN A 554 -2.81 27.64 -11.43
N THR A 555 -2.05 27.51 -10.36
CA THR A 555 -1.01 28.46 -9.94
C THR A 555 0.35 27.89 -10.35
N ILE A 556 1.22 28.71 -10.93
CA ILE A 556 2.57 28.31 -11.31
C ILE A 556 3.54 29.15 -10.49
N VAL A 557 4.42 28.49 -9.74
CA VAL A 557 5.45 29.12 -8.90
C VAL A 557 6.81 28.72 -9.47
N THR A 558 7.61 29.71 -9.87
CA THR A 558 8.93 29.48 -10.46
C THR A 558 9.99 30.14 -9.60
N ASP A 559 10.92 29.33 -9.06
CA ASP A 559 12.12 29.79 -8.38
C ASP A 559 13.16 30.29 -9.39
N SER A 560 13.75 31.46 -9.13
CA SER A 560 14.84 32.01 -9.93
C SER A 560 16.23 31.54 -9.49
N VAL A 561 16.33 30.88 -8.34
CA VAL A 561 17.57 30.30 -7.82
C VAL A 561 17.73 28.88 -8.33
N ALA A 562 18.79 28.65 -9.11
CA ALA A 562 19.07 27.33 -9.68
C ALA A 562 19.35 26.28 -8.58
N GLY A 563 18.74 25.10 -8.71
CA GLY A 563 18.97 23.97 -7.82
C GLY A 563 18.17 23.98 -6.51
N ARG A 564 17.05 24.70 -6.49
CA ARG A 564 16.00 24.60 -5.45
C ARG A 564 14.68 24.18 -6.13
N ASP A 565 13.56 24.76 -5.73
CA ASP A 565 12.18 24.40 -6.07
C ASP A 565 11.75 24.59 -7.54
N GLY A 566 12.68 24.83 -8.47
CA GLY A 566 12.43 24.92 -9.92
C GLY A 566 11.11 25.59 -10.34
N THR A 567 10.19 24.85 -10.96
CA THR A 567 8.91 25.37 -11.47
C THR A 567 7.75 24.43 -11.19
N ASP A 568 6.91 24.82 -10.25
CA ASP A 568 5.84 23.99 -9.72
C ASP A 568 4.47 24.41 -10.24
N TYR A 569 3.64 23.40 -10.49
CA TYR A 569 2.31 23.49 -11.06
C TYR A 569 1.30 23.06 -10.01
N LEU A 570 0.68 24.05 -9.37
CA LEU A 570 -0.20 23.85 -8.22
C LEU A 570 -1.67 23.95 -8.61
N THR A 571 -2.48 23.05 -8.08
CA THR A 571 -3.94 23.11 -8.15
C THR A 571 -4.51 22.82 -6.76
N ASN A 572 -5.70 23.37 -6.47
CA ASN A 572 -6.37 23.22 -5.18
C ASN A 572 -5.40 23.45 -4.00
N THR A 573 -4.81 24.64 -3.97
CA THR A 573 -3.92 25.05 -2.89
C THR A 573 -4.29 26.45 -2.47
N GLU A 574 -4.55 26.63 -1.18
CA GLU A 574 -5.04 27.89 -0.62
C GLU A 574 -3.89 28.80 -0.21
N PHE A 575 -2.77 28.23 0.21
CA PHE A 575 -1.61 28.97 0.72
C PHE A 575 -0.30 28.58 0.03
N LEU A 576 0.52 29.60 -0.23
CA LEU A 576 1.93 29.46 -0.61
C LEU A 576 2.79 29.92 0.57
N LYS A 577 3.55 28.99 1.15
CA LYS A 577 4.43 29.24 2.30
C LYS A 577 5.88 29.36 1.81
N PHE A 578 6.47 30.54 2.01
CA PHE A 578 7.88 30.81 1.77
C PHE A 578 8.63 30.94 3.10
N ALA A 579 9.96 30.93 3.06
CA ALA A 579 10.81 31.05 4.25
C ALA A 579 10.52 32.31 5.08
N ASN A 580 10.09 33.41 4.45
CA ASN A 580 9.84 34.69 5.11
C ASN A 580 8.38 35.21 5.02
N ALA A 581 7.49 34.50 4.33
CA ALA A 581 6.13 34.99 4.07
C ALA A 581 5.14 33.85 3.80
N SER A 582 3.85 34.16 3.90
CA SER A 582 2.76 33.29 3.42
C SER A 582 1.83 34.14 2.54
N ILE A 583 1.43 33.60 1.39
CA ILE A 583 0.51 34.26 0.46
C ILE A 583 -0.74 33.39 0.33
N ALA A 584 -1.92 33.99 0.49
CA ALA A 584 -3.18 33.33 0.17
C ALA A 584 -3.44 33.42 -1.34
N VAL A 585 -3.71 32.28 -1.97
CA VAL A 585 -3.81 32.13 -3.43
C VAL A 585 -5.02 32.87 -4.02
N ASP A 586 -6.08 33.08 -3.22
CA ASP A 586 -7.26 33.86 -3.59
C ASP A 586 -6.98 35.37 -3.75
N THR A 587 -6.03 35.91 -2.98
CA THR A 587 -5.60 37.32 -3.07
C THR A 587 -4.94 37.62 -4.41
N LEU A 588 -4.26 36.62 -5.00
CA LEU A 588 -3.76 36.70 -6.38
C LEU A 588 -4.95 36.80 -7.35
N GLY A 589 -5.96 35.94 -7.18
CA GLY A 589 -7.22 35.93 -7.94
C GLY A 589 -7.92 37.30 -8.04
N GLN A 590 -7.98 38.03 -6.93
CA GLN A 590 -8.62 39.35 -6.88
C GLN A 590 -7.80 40.43 -7.60
N ALA A 591 -6.47 40.35 -7.57
CA ALA A 591 -5.61 41.24 -8.34
C ALA A 591 -5.84 41.07 -9.85
N PHE A 592 -6.04 39.84 -10.33
CA PHE A 592 -6.36 39.53 -11.73
C PHE A 592 -7.76 39.97 -12.17
N ALA A 593 -8.78 39.85 -11.31
CA ALA A 593 -10.15 40.25 -11.67
C ALA A 593 -10.31 41.78 -11.83
N SER A 594 -9.41 42.55 -11.24
CA SER A 594 -9.36 44.01 -11.36
C SER A 594 -8.70 44.50 -12.66
N SER A 595 -8.01 43.62 -13.40
CA SER A 595 -7.45 43.91 -14.72
C SER A 595 -8.33 43.28 -15.81
N THR A 596 -8.93 44.11 -16.66
CA THR A 596 -9.79 43.64 -17.76
C THR A 596 -8.96 42.98 -18.85
N GLY A 597 -8.70 41.67 -18.77
CA GLY A 597 -8.05 40.91 -19.85
C GLY A 597 -7.68 39.48 -19.45
N SER A 598 -8.06 38.51 -20.29
CA SER A 598 -7.66 37.10 -20.19
C SER A 598 -6.24 36.92 -20.76
N GLU A 599 -5.20 37.22 -19.99
CA GLU A 599 -3.80 36.94 -20.37
C GLU A 599 -2.93 36.49 -19.18
N ASN A 600 -1.81 35.84 -19.47
CA ASN A 600 -0.82 35.37 -18.49
C ASN A 600 -0.20 36.58 -17.76
N PHE A 601 -0.30 36.67 -16.43
CA PHE A 601 0.46 37.66 -15.67
C PHE A 601 1.54 36.99 -14.82
N ALA A 602 2.74 37.55 -14.88
CA ALA A 602 3.86 37.20 -14.01
C ALA A 602 3.99 38.29 -12.94
N PHE A 603 4.08 37.89 -11.68
CA PHE A 603 4.44 38.78 -10.57
C PHE A 603 5.94 38.68 -10.32
N SER A 604 6.62 39.82 -10.27
CA SER A 604 7.99 39.93 -9.76
C SER A 604 8.01 40.92 -8.60
N LEU A 605 8.50 40.47 -7.44
CA LEU A 605 8.62 41.30 -6.23
C LEU A 605 10.05 41.84 -6.14
N THR A 606 10.28 43.07 -6.60
CA THR A 606 11.62 43.69 -6.50
C THR A 606 11.86 44.35 -5.14
N SER A 607 13.09 44.24 -4.62
CA SER A 607 13.47 44.81 -3.32
C SER A 607 13.58 46.34 -3.35
N GLY A 608 12.72 47.01 -2.60
CA GLY A 608 12.83 48.43 -2.27
C GLY A 608 12.70 48.64 -0.77
N HIS A 609 13.83 48.54 -0.04
CA HIS A 609 14.22 49.02 1.31
C HIS A 609 13.20 49.55 2.37
N THR A 610 11.89 49.34 2.29
CA THR A 610 10.91 49.78 3.30
C THR A 610 9.64 48.94 3.23
N THR A 611 9.50 47.89 4.06
CA THR A 611 8.22 47.25 4.53
C THR A 611 7.05 47.10 3.54
N SER A 612 7.29 47.14 2.23
CA SER A 612 6.28 47.26 1.18
C SER A 612 6.82 46.47 0.00
N ALA A 613 6.20 45.33 -0.29
CA ALA A 613 6.46 44.59 -1.50
C ALA A 613 5.87 45.38 -2.68
N HIS A 614 6.69 45.69 -3.69
CA HIS A 614 6.25 46.33 -4.92
C HIS A 614 5.82 45.25 -5.91
N MET A 615 4.55 45.28 -6.35
CA MET A 615 4.02 44.38 -7.36
C MET A 615 4.09 45.07 -8.73
N GLU A 616 5.02 44.64 -9.58
CA GLU A 616 5.01 45.02 -10.99
C GLU A 616 4.20 44.00 -11.79
N VAL A 617 3.10 44.46 -12.39
CA VAL A 617 2.34 43.69 -13.38
C VAL A 617 2.95 43.97 -14.74
N GLN A 618 3.71 43.02 -15.31
CA GLN A 618 4.23 43.16 -16.67
C GLN A 618 3.24 42.57 -17.68
N ASN A 619 2.69 43.43 -18.54
CA ASN A 619 1.86 43.04 -19.68
C ASN A 619 2.74 42.72 -20.89
N SER A 620 2.75 41.47 -21.35
CA SER A 620 3.60 41.04 -22.47
C SER A 620 3.13 41.53 -23.86
N ALA A 621 1.97 42.19 -23.95
CA ALA A 621 1.38 42.61 -25.22
C ALA A 621 1.50 44.11 -25.57
N GLN A 622 1.80 45.01 -24.62
CA GLN A 622 1.99 46.43 -24.92
C GLN A 622 3.10 47.06 -24.08
N GLY A 623 4.10 47.61 -24.77
CA GLY A 623 5.14 48.42 -24.14
C GLY A 623 4.54 49.60 -23.37
N GLU A 624 5.03 49.76 -22.15
CA GLU A 624 4.81 50.87 -21.22
C GLU A 624 3.38 51.07 -20.68
N GLY A 625 3.15 50.57 -19.46
CA GLY A 625 1.99 50.92 -18.64
C GLY A 625 1.96 50.16 -17.31
N ALA A 626 2.78 50.56 -16.33
CA ALA A 626 2.73 50.03 -14.98
C ALA A 626 1.47 50.56 -14.25
N ALA A 627 0.57 49.66 -13.83
CA ALA A 627 -0.48 50.00 -12.88
C ALA A 627 0.02 49.71 -11.46
N GLU A 628 0.19 50.75 -10.65
CA GLU A 628 0.50 50.62 -9.21
C GLU A 628 -0.75 50.19 -8.43
N VAL A 629 -0.70 49.01 -7.81
CA VAL A 629 -1.65 48.61 -6.76
C VAL A 629 -0.91 48.63 -5.42
N ALA A 630 -1.34 49.48 -4.50
CA ALA A 630 -0.69 49.65 -3.20
C ALA A 630 -0.86 48.41 -2.31
N LEU A 631 0.26 47.72 -2.03
CA LEU A 631 0.34 46.44 -1.32
C LEU A 631 0.30 46.56 0.21
N ALA A 632 -0.55 47.42 0.77
CA ALA A 632 -0.66 47.57 2.23
C ALA A 632 -1.63 46.56 2.89
N GLN A 633 -2.40 45.79 2.11
CA GLN A 633 -3.41 44.85 2.63
C GLN A 633 -3.08 43.37 2.41
N VAL A 634 -2.04 43.03 1.62
CA VAL A 634 -1.67 41.64 1.30
C VAL A 634 -0.70 41.04 2.34
N LEU A 635 0.06 41.87 3.06
CA LEU A 635 1.04 41.41 4.06
C LEU A 635 0.47 41.22 5.47
N THR A 636 -0.80 41.54 5.71
CA THR A 636 -1.43 41.38 7.03
C THR A 636 -2.91 41.02 6.92
N ALA A 637 -3.22 39.73 6.74
CA ALA A 637 -4.47 39.14 7.21
C ALA A 637 -4.41 37.61 7.17
N SER A 638 -4.07 36.97 8.29
CA SER A 638 -4.99 35.98 8.85
C SER A 638 -4.70 35.81 10.35
N SER A 639 -5.73 36.02 11.15
CA SER A 639 -5.81 35.66 12.57
C SER A 639 -6.26 34.20 12.73
N HIS A 640 -5.99 33.35 11.74
CA HIS A 640 -6.16 31.92 11.83
C HIS A 640 -4.79 31.33 12.18
N PRO A 641 -4.69 30.53 13.26
CA PRO A 641 -3.43 29.89 13.58
C PRO A 641 -3.04 29.03 12.38
N VAL A 642 -1.96 29.40 11.70
CA VAL A 642 -1.15 28.42 10.97
C VAL A 642 -0.80 27.39 12.02
N VAL A 643 -1.39 26.19 11.92
CA VAL A 643 -0.97 25.07 12.76
C VAL A 643 0.52 24.93 12.49
N ALA A 644 1.34 25.12 13.53
CA ALA A 644 2.76 24.92 13.41
C ALA A 644 2.97 23.49 12.95
N ALA A 645 3.63 23.30 11.81
CA ALA A 645 4.15 22.00 11.43
C ALA A 645 4.90 21.40 12.65
N PRO A 646 4.79 20.09 12.92
CA PRO A 646 5.80 19.44 13.75
C PRO A 646 7.17 19.82 13.17
N ALA A 647 8.13 20.14 14.02
CA ALA A 647 9.39 20.74 13.62
C ALA A 647 10.10 19.89 12.54
N LEU A 648 10.00 20.31 11.27
CA LEU A 648 10.76 19.77 10.15
C LEU A 648 12.29 19.87 10.37
N ASP A 649 12.72 20.75 11.28
CA ASP A 649 14.13 20.93 11.67
C ASP A 649 14.74 19.71 12.39
N ASP A 650 13.94 18.84 13.04
CA ASP A 650 14.48 17.62 13.68
C ASP A 650 14.53 16.41 12.73
N ALA A 651 13.78 16.41 11.63
CA ALA A 651 13.78 15.33 10.63
C ALA A 651 14.84 15.54 9.53
N LEU A 652 15.12 16.79 9.14
CA LEU A 652 16.17 17.12 8.16
C LEU A 652 17.58 17.27 8.79
N GLY A 653 17.68 17.24 10.12
CA GLY A 653 18.91 17.55 10.86
C GLY A 653 19.83 16.38 11.23
N ALA A 654 19.53 15.14 10.83
CA ALA A 654 20.22 13.94 11.34
C ALA A 654 20.88 13.05 10.27
N HIS A 655 21.36 13.59 9.14
CA HIS A 655 22.22 12.80 8.25
C HIS A 655 23.49 13.50 7.74
N ASP A 656 23.75 14.74 8.16
CA ASP A 656 24.98 15.45 7.75
C ASP A 656 25.70 16.09 8.95
N ALA A 657 26.39 15.25 9.72
CA ALA A 657 27.40 15.69 10.67
C ALA A 657 28.65 14.80 10.55
N ALA A 658 29.52 15.18 9.62
CA ALA A 658 30.88 14.69 9.52
C ALA A 658 31.64 14.88 10.85
N LEU A 659 31.89 13.80 11.59
CA LEU A 659 32.87 13.76 12.67
C LEU A 659 34.28 13.60 12.07
N VAL A 660 35.02 14.70 12.00
CA VAL A 660 36.47 14.66 11.77
C VAL A 660 37.16 14.13 13.05
N PRO A 661 38.03 13.10 12.98
CA PRO A 661 38.76 12.62 14.15
C PRO A 661 39.98 13.51 14.41
N ALA A 662 40.05 14.12 15.59
CA ALA A 662 41.29 14.70 16.08
C ALA A 662 42.16 13.63 16.77
N THR A 663 43.40 13.48 16.32
CA THR A 663 44.50 12.78 17.03
C THR A 663 45.73 13.69 17.06
N PRO A 664 46.76 13.43 17.89
CA PRO A 664 46.84 13.51 19.35
C PRO A 664 47.89 14.57 19.80
N PRO A 665 48.17 14.71 21.12
CA PRO A 665 49.57 14.52 21.52
C PRO A 665 49.81 13.80 22.86
N SER A 666 50.79 12.88 22.77
CA SER A 666 51.83 12.48 23.74
C SER A 666 51.82 12.94 25.22
N HIS A 667 51.97 11.91 26.06
CA HIS A 667 52.92 11.77 27.19
C HIS A 667 52.82 12.71 28.42
N HIS A 668 52.37 12.17 29.57
CA HIS A 668 53.20 11.73 30.72
C HIS A 668 52.36 11.52 32.01
N ASP A 669 52.51 10.33 32.59
CA ASP A 669 52.71 10.04 34.03
C ASP A 669 51.59 10.07 35.10
N VAL A 670 51.49 8.88 35.74
CA VAL A 670 51.34 8.59 37.20
C VAL A 670 49.95 8.20 37.77
N LEU A 671 49.75 6.88 37.88
CA LEU A 671 49.59 6.03 39.08
C LEU A 671 48.71 6.47 40.30
N ILE A 672 48.08 5.44 40.93
CA ILE A 672 47.57 5.28 42.33
C ILE A 672 46.04 5.52 42.47
N VAL A 673 45.16 4.65 42.97
CA VAL A 673 45.14 3.30 43.61
C VAL A 673 44.07 2.46 42.91
#